data_AF-A0AAD3CLN8-F1
#
_entry.id   AF-A0AAD3CLN8-F1
#
_cell.length_a   1.000
_cell.length_b   1.000
_cell.length_c   1.000
_cell.angle_alpha   90.00
_cell.angle_beta   90.00
_cell.angle_gamma   90.00
#
_symmetry.space_group_name_H-M   'P 1'
#
loop_
_entity.id
_entity.type
_entity.pdbx_description
1 polymer ?
#
loop_
_entity_poly.entity_id
_entity_poly.type
_entity_poly.pdbx_seq_one_letter_code
_entity_poly.pdbx_strand_id
1 'polypeptide(L)'
;MSFAFQCCTKSSVVFTSKQRGNDPDMDDDENLATPRQESMHRGRRENAPSSGNIKDSSTQNNPQDESKTEHTRRISFADEVNVPKADQLRFSTTSTIEISASSSRSTDNPKAELDSGRPTSSSTVNREDLLVRKYSRHLNHENSAYSLFSAESETEAQDRRNQYIENHNIDTSYKSIEEKTLQEKIVDWCSKYVIQSRVQQVQIFSKRNSNGTSEEYNKAIARNIRLVNWVHSFLELDPRRQIHVYFTEVARVGGALANPLADAPLHIIRGFRRTASFSVWRPTSPEAISLMMRGAATGKGLEVKGKSAKCGRLSGLVPFIQIHEKRHRHVGKLGLSQDGRIIIYYKSKQLREDALKDFNRVAKEMKRLKKVVRWEVTNWKIYRRNECGFGLDVPERVLYEACVFRQDFTRQGDLETGRPSDPNFHVMNFECMRNYKGNGPRPVVYQLDEDLPLRPQTMVVAYEENYTVVPVASDFDCFLIGTRGVNYDEAMSTEIVDLMKWMIESIEEILKNPKNKEKRWSSCWFEAMRKADERSKILMPQFGFSDPKSYAIMEGAVERFAHNRNGAVRHGAECFNYKFPQEVDDKLLVVADRGEVDGNDNRLFKYMSPSELQEFMMEKLDDGFVFPLNPKWILADKGWKKVYDKMLSSTDPNVQKSLNVWYPKSSGVREMIERVHKRFPSGYASNSNEPKMEGTEELDLLEQKLKRQEILQRAMAKIRMLRSMGLLKEVRKTQM
;
A
#
# COMPACT_ATOMS: atom_id res chain seq x y z
N MET A 1 43.96 -19.80 9.86
CA MET A 1 42.65 -20.50 9.96
C MET A 1 41.69 -19.80 9.02
N SER A 2 41.64 -20.30 7.78
CA SER A 2 40.60 -19.97 6.80
C SER A 2 39.50 -21.02 6.94
N PHE A 3 38.23 -20.63 6.91
CA PHE A 3 37.19 -21.51 6.41
C PHE A 3 36.17 -20.70 5.60
N ALA A 4 35.97 -21.22 4.39
CA ALA A 4 35.17 -20.69 3.32
C ALA A 4 33.70 -21.05 3.49
N PHE A 5 32.84 -20.20 2.93
CA PHE A 5 31.43 -20.47 2.67
C PHE A 5 31.30 -21.43 1.48
N GLN A 6 30.55 -22.51 1.65
CA GLN A 6 30.18 -23.44 0.60
C GLN A 6 28.67 -23.32 0.32
N CYS A 7 28.32 -22.98 -0.92
CA CYS A 7 26.96 -22.95 -1.45
C CYS A 7 26.31 -24.34 -1.42
N CYS A 8 25.07 -24.44 -0.95
CA CYS A 8 24.22 -25.62 -1.13
C CYS A 8 23.36 -25.49 -2.40
N THR A 9 23.40 -26.57 -3.17
CA THR A 9 22.73 -26.80 -4.45
C THR A 9 21.32 -27.38 -4.28
N LYS A 10 20.55 -27.22 -5.36
CA LYS A 10 19.18 -27.66 -5.64
C LYS A 10 18.84 -29.08 -5.14
N SER A 11 17.64 -29.24 -4.58
CA SER A 11 17.00 -30.55 -4.37
C SER A 11 15.93 -30.81 -5.43
N SER A 12 16.11 -31.89 -6.17
CA SER A 12 15.21 -32.46 -7.16
C SER A 12 14.21 -33.39 -6.47
N VAL A 13 12.92 -33.29 -6.80
CA VAL A 13 11.87 -34.20 -6.32
C VAL A 13 11.76 -35.39 -7.27
N VAL A 14 11.96 -36.60 -6.73
CA VAL A 14 11.80 -37.89 -7.40
C VAL A 14 10.33 -38.34 -7.30
N PHE A 15 9.71 -38.62 -8.44
CA PHE A 15 8.42 -39.32 -8.52
C PHE A 15 8.68 -40.83 -8.66
N THR A 16 8.07 -41.64 -7.79
CA THR A 16 8.02 -43.10 -7.91
C THR A 16 6.69 -43.52 -8.54
N SER A 17 6.74 -44.09 -9.74
CA SER A 17 5.61 -44.71 -10.44
C SER A 17 5.52 -46.19 -10.11
N LYS A 18 4.37 -46.63 -9.58
CA LYS A 18 4.03 -48.06 -9.39
C LYS A 18 3.65 -48.70 -10.73
N GLN A 19 4.34 -49.79 -11.05
CA GLN A 19 4.01 -50.72 -12.14
C GLN A 19 2.70 -51.47 -11.87
N ARG A 20 1.91 -51.68 -12.92
CA ARG A 20 1.08 -52.88 -13.10
C ARG A 20 1.15 -53.28 -14.57
N GLY A 21 1.64 -54.49 -14.81
CA GLY A 21 1.62 -55.14 -16.11
C GLY A 21 0.27 -55.81 -16.38
N ASN A 22 -0.07 -55.94 -17.65
CA ASN A 22 -0.19 -57.22 -18.37
C ASN A 22 -0.88 -56.95 -19.71
N ASP A 23 -0.14 -57.17 -20.80
CA ASP A 23 -0.71 -57.52 -22.12
C ASP A 23 -1.17 -58.99 -22.08
N PRO A 24 -2.00 -59.43 -23.06
CA PRO A 24 -1.38 -60.01 -24.25
C PRO A 24 -2.05 -59.65 -25.59
N ASP A 25 -1.18 -59.58 -26.61
CA ASP A 25 -1.26 -60.10 -27.97
C ASP A 25 -2.55 -59.91 -28.80
N MET A 26 -2.40 -59.31 -29.98
CA MET A 26 -2.58 -60.02 -31.27
C MET A 26 -2.20 -59.15 -32.47
N ASP A 27 -1.66 -59.83 -33.47
CA ASP A 27 -0.94 -59.38 -34.65
C ASP A 27 -1.79 -58.76 -35.79
N ASP A 28 -1.03 -58.27 -36.75
CA ASP A 28 -1.27 -58.28 -38.21
C ASP A 28 -2.00 -57.12 -38.92
N ASP A 29 -1.20 -56.53 -39.82
CA ASP A 29 -1.47 -56.31 -41.24
C ASP A 29 -2.14 -55.03 -41.79
N GLU A 30 -1.32 -54.39 -42.62
CA GLU A 30 -1.57 -54.00 -44.01
C GLU A 30 -2.37 -52.73 -44.39
N ASN A 31 -1.66 -51.95 -45.21
CA ASN A 31 -2.05 -51.42 -46.53
C ASN A 31 -2.85 -50.10 -46.67
N LEU A 32 -2.11 -49.14 -47.24
CA LEU A 32 -2.35 -48.42 -48.51
C LEU A 32 -3.41 -47.31 -48.62
N ALA A 33 -2.97 -46.33 -49.43
CA ALA A 33 -3.73 -45.47 -50.34
C ALA A 33 -4.20 -44.07 -49.86
N THR A 34 -3.47 -43.05 -50.30
CA THR A 34 -4.04 -41.83 -50.92
C THR A 34 -4.52 -42.15 -52.35
N PRO A 35 -5.08 -41.25 -53.19
CA PRO A 35 -5.65 -39.90 -53.02
C PRO A 35 -7.04 -39.72 -53.74
N ARG A 36 -7.68 -38.55 -53.67
CA ARG A 36 -8.09 -37.71 -54.84
C ARG A 36 -9.12 -36.61 -54.54
N GLN A 37 -8.97 -35.55 -55.34
CA GLN A 37 -9.84 -34.39 -55.56
C GLN A 37 -11.10 -34.75 -56.37
N GLU A 38 -12.15 -33.95 -56.24
CA GLU A 38 -13.06 -33.39 -57.28
C GLU A 38 -14.18 -32.63 -56.52
N SER A 39 -14.41 -31.33 -56.67
CA SER A 39 -14.89 -30.49 -57.80
C SER A 39 -16.41 -30.52 -58.05
N MET A 40 -16.95 -29.30 -58.26
CA MET A 40 -18.17 -28.91 -59.01
C MET A 40 -19.56 -28.75 -58.32
N HIS A 41 -19.93 -27.46 -58.20
CA HIS A 41 -21.00 -26.75 -58.96
C HIS A 41 -22.44 -26.48 -58.42
N ARG A 42 -22.81 -25.18 -58.63
CA ARG A 42 -24.13 -24.55 -58.97
C ARG A 42 -25.18 -24.39 -57.85
N GLY A 43 -25.98 -23.31 -57.76
CA GLY A 43 -26.28 -22.15 -58.62
C GLY A 43 -26.92 -21.00 -57.80
N ARG A 44 -26.82 -19.72 -58.22
CA ARG A 44 -27.80 -18.89 -58.99
C ARG A 44 -29.21 -18.84 -58.32
N ARG A 45 -29.81 -17.70 -57.93
CA ARG A 45 -30.31 -16.54 -58.71
C ARG A 45 -30.85 -15.42 -57.77
N GLU A 46 -30.56 -14.15 -58.06
CA GLU A 46 -31.48 -13.06 -58.52
C GLU A 46 -32.38 -12.41 -57.44
N ASN A 47 -32.18 -11.10 -57.19
CA ASN A 47 -33.16 -10.03 -57.45
C ASN A 47 -32.64 -8.64 -57.00
N ALA A 48 -32.59 -7.71 -57.96
CA ALA A 48 -32.73 -6.25 -57.79
C ALA A 48 -34.18 -5.87 -58.24
N PRO A 49 -34.66 -4.60 -58.35
CA PRO A 49 -34.01 -3.29 -58.18
C PRO A 49 -34.90 -2.17 -57.54
N SER A 50 -34.33 -0.97 -57.32
CA SER A 50 -34.95 0.37 -57.52
C SER A 50 -33.93 1.47 -57.16
N SER A 51 -33.28 2.16 -58.10
CA SER A 51 -33.68 3.41 -58.78
C SER A 51 -33.96 4.62 -57.87
N GLY A 52 -33.16 5.67 -58.05
CA GLY A 52 -33.31 7.01 -57.45
C GLY A 52 -32.18 7.92 -57.94
N ASN A 53 -32.55 8.95 -58.68
CA ASN A 53 -31.77 9.68 -59.69
C ASN A 53 -31.42 11.11 -59.23
N ILE A 54 -30.49 11.79 -59.94
CA ILE A 54 -30.32 13.27 -60.09
C ILE A 54 -29.54 13.96 -58.93
N LYS A 55 -28.49 14.80 -59.12
CA LYS A 55 -28.20 15.85 -60.12
C LYS A 55 -26.71 16.26 -60.15
N ASP A 56 -26.30 16.77 -61.31
CA ASP A 56 -25.02 17.39 -61.69
C ASP A 56 -24.59 18.62 -60.87
N SER A 57 -23.27 18.87 -60.81
CA SER A 57 -22.69 20.12 -61.34
C SER A 57 -21.16 20.04 -61.43
N SER A 58 -20.67 20.28 -62.64
CA SER A 58 -19.31 20.50 -63.12
C SER A 58 -18.60 21.70 -62.51
N THR A 59 -17.25 21.64 -62.36
CA THR A 59 -16.37 22.67 -62.96
C THR A 59 -14.97 22.12 -63.21
N GLN A 60 -14.49 22.37 -64.43
CA GLN A 60 -13.16 22.08 -64.95
C GLN A 60 -12.11 23.00 -64.32
N ASN A 61 -10.86 22.52 -64.21
CA ASN A 61 -9.68 23.16 -64.82
C ASN A 61 -8.42 22.31 -64.58
N ASN A 62 -7.89 21.79 -65.69
CA ASN A 62 -6.51 21.36 -65.87
C ASN A 62 -5.88 22.42 -66.81
N PRO A 63 -4.55 22.62 -66.89
CA PRO A 63 -3.72 21.59 -67.53
C PRO A 63 -2.23 21.51 -67.13
N GLN A 64 -1.64 20.39 -67.58
CA GLN A 64 -0.25 20.19 -68.04
C GLN A 64 0.88 20.19 -66.99
N ASP A 65 1.96 19.42 -67.15
CA ASP A 65 2.33 18.20 -67.87
C ASP A 65 3.74 17.82 -67.34
N GLU A 66 4.30 16.70 -67.80
CA GLU A 66 5.71 16.29 -67.74
C GLU A 66 6.04 15.02 -66.92
N SER A 67 5.89 13.92 -67.67
CA SER A 67 6.90 12.88 -67.96
C SER A 67 7.57 12.10 -66.83
N LYS A 68 7.15 10.83 -66.83
CA LYS A 68 7.82 9.61 -66.40
C LYS A 68 9.29 9.50 -66.86
N THR A 69 10.12 8.88 -66.04
CA THR A 69 11.02 7.80 -66.51
C THR A 69 11.34 6.84 -65.36
N GLU A 70 11.16 5.56 -65.67
CA GLU A 70 11.27 4.38 -64.84
C GLU A 70 12.61 3.72 -65.16
N HIS A 71 13.42 3.37 -64.16
CA HIS A 71 14.60 2.53 -64.36
C HIS A 71 14.78 1.54 -63.20
N THR A 72 14.41 0.30 -63.50
CA THR A 72 14.70 -0.92 -62.77
C THR A 72 16.20 -1.23 -62.86
N ARG A 73 16.89 -1.34 -61.72
CA ARG A 73 18.17 -2.09 -61.63
C ARG A 73 18.24 -2.94 -60.37
N ARG A 74 18.18 -4.25 -60.59
CA ARG A 74 18.82 -5.28 -59.76
C ARG A 74 20.33 -5.03 -59.73
N ILE A 75 20.93 -4.96 -58.55
CA ILE A 75 22.34 -5.33 -58.32
C ILE A 75 22.42 -6.04 -56.97
N SER A 76 22.83 -7.31 -57.03
CA SER A 76 23.41 -8.10 -55.95
C SER A 76 24.79 -7.55 -55.59
N PHE A 77 25.14 -7.45 -54.31
CA PHE A 77 26.51 -7.73 -53.84
C PHE A 77 26.48 -8.10 -52.36
N ALA A 78 27.06 -9.25 -52.08
CA ALA A 78 27.61 -9.59 -50.77
C ALA A 78 28.89 -8.76 -50.58
N ASP A 79 29.09 -8.22 -49.39
CA ASP A 79 30.42 -7.90 -48.89
C ASP A 79 30.42 -8.11 -47.37
N GLU A 80 31.24 -9.07 -46.97
CA GLU A 80 31.86 -9.15 -45.65
C GLU A 80 32.68 -7.86 -45.42
N VAL A 81 32.74 -7.36 -44.18
CA VAL A 81 33.98 -6.83 -43.56
C VAL A 81 33.70 -6.42 -42.09
N ASN A 82 34.47 -7.08 -41.22
CA ASN A 82 35.05 -6.67 -39.94
C ASN A 82 34.21 -5.96 -38.86
N VAL A 83 33.91 -6.74 -37.82
CA VAL A 83 33.69 -6.26 -36.44
C VAL A 83 35.05 -6.21 -35.71
N PRO A 84 35.49 -5.07 -35.15
CA PRO A 84 36.66 -5.04 -34.28
C PRO A 84 36.32 -5.65 -32.91
N LYS A 85 37.13 -6.62 -32.48
CA LYS A 85 37.16 -7.11 -31.11
C LYS A 85 37.64 -5.98 -30.19
N ALA A 86 36.81 -5.64 -29.20
CA ALA A 86 37.21 -4.74 -28.11
C ALA A 86 37.92 -5.54 -27.01
N ASP A 87 39.10 -5.04 -26.64
CA ASP A 87 40.03 -5.58 -25.68
C ASP A 87 39.48 -5.66 -24.25
N GLN A 88 39.71 -6.81 -23.60
CA GLN A 88 39.53 -6.99 -22.17
C GLN A 88 40.75 -6.45 -21.43
N LEU A 89 40.62 -5.25 -20.87
CA LEU A 89 41.54 -4.73 -19.86
C LEU A 89 41.31 -5.44 -18.51
N ARG A 90 42.16 -6.43 -18.22
CA ARG A 90 42.38 -6.97 -16.87
C ARG A 90 43.34 -6.06 -16.12
N PHE A 91 42.87 -5.39 -15.07
CA PHE A 91 43.75 -4.87 -14.03
C PHE A 91 43.84 -5.90 -12.89
N SER A 92 45.03 -6.49 -12.79
CA SER A 92 45.50 -7.30 -11.66
C SER A 92 46.47 -6.44 -10.87
N THR A 93 46.15 -6.14 -9.61
CA THR A 93 47.11 -5.61 -8.64
C THR A 93 46.99 -6.40 -7.33
N THR A 94 47.73 -7.50 -7.29
CA THR A 94 48.13 -8.18 -6.05
C THR A 94 49.43 -7.53 -5.59
N SER A 95 49.44 -6.93 -4.40
CA SER A 95 50.66 -6.56 -3.69
C SER A 95 50.63 -7.20 -2.31
N THR A 96 51.35 -8.30 -2.17
CA THR A 96 51.74 -8.89 -0.88
C THR A 96 53.16 -8.43 -0.60
N ILE A 97 53.38 -7.81 0.56
CA ILE A 97 54.71 -7.64 1.17
C ILE A 97 54.72 -8.53 2.43
N GLU A 98 55.72 -9.40 2.48
CA GLU A 98 56.09 -10.28 3.59
C GLU A 98 56.64 -9.49 4.79
N ILE A 99 56.67 -10.11 5.98
CA ILE A 99 57.89 -10.32 6.79
C ILE A 99 57.52 -11.10 8.09
N SER A 100 57.94 -12.37 8.08
CA SER A 100 58.51 -13.23 9.13
C SER A 100 58.18 -13.06 10.63
N ALA A 101 57.90 -14.20 11.29
CA ALA A 101 58.69 -14.71 12.42
C ALA A 101 58.51 -16.24 12.63
N SER A 102 59.60 -16.99 12.38
CA SER A 102 60.15 -18.20 13.06
C SER A 102 59.25 -19.12 13.92
N SER A 103 59.16 -20.44 13.63
CA SER A 103 59.97 -21.57 14.19
C SER A 103 59.62 -21.91 15.66
N SER A 104 59.22 -23.12 16.08
CA SER A 104 59.86 -24.43 15.89
C SER A 104 58.93 -25.62 16.27
N ARG A 105 59.34 -26.84 15.87
CA ARG A 105 58.75 -28.18 16.11
C ARG A 105 59.03 -28.73 17.53
N SER A 106 58.12 -29.57 18.07
CA SER A 106 58.36 -30.97 18.54
C SER A 106 57.09 -31.53 19.19
N THR A 107 56.44 -32.56 18.62
CA THR A 107 56.37 -33.95 19.15
C THR A 107 56.26 -34.06 20.68
N ASP A 108 55.09 -34.44 21.20
CA ASP A 108 54.88 -35.75 21.85
C ASP A 108 53.47 -35.87 22.45
N ASN A 109 52.93 -37.07 22.34
CA ASN A 109 51.70 -37.57 22.96
C ASN A 109 52.17 -38.62 23.99
N PRO A 110 51.60 -38.73 25.20
CA PRO A 110 50.46 -39.65 25.31
C PRO A 110 49.44 -39.38 26.44
N LYS A 111 48.22 -39.86 26.17
CA LYS A 111 47.25 -40.57 27.05
C LYS A 111 46.99 -40.09 28.50
N ALA A 112 45.71 -39.73 28.65
CA ALA A 112 44.71 -40.32 29.55
C ALA A 112 44.45 -39.71 30.95
N GLU A 113 43.14 -39.67 31.21
CA GLU A 113 42.40 -39.65 32.49
C GLU A 113 41.90 -38.33 33.12
N LEU A 114 40.56 -38.27 33.14
CA LEU A 114 39.67 -37.95 34.26
C LEU A 114 39.47 -36.48 34.72
N ASP A 115 38.26 -36.02 34.41
CA ASP A 115 37.25 -35.55 35.38
C ASP A 115 37.13 -34.03 35.69
N SER A 116 35.86 -33.66 35.92
CA SER A 116 35.30 -32.38 36.37
C SER A 116 35.08 -31.26 35.34
N GLY A 117 33.90 -31.32 34.70
CA GLY A 117 33.31 -30.18 33.99
C GLY A 117 32.88 -29.06 34.94
N ARG A 118 33.37 -27.85 34.68
CA ARG A 118 32.84 -26.59 35.24
C ARG A 118 32.78 -25.57 34.10
N PRO A 119 31.60 -25.14 33.61
CA PRO A 119 31.55 -24.14 32.55
C PRO A 119 31.68 -22.74 33.16
N THR A 120 32.82 -22.10 32.92
CA THR A 120 32.96 -20.64 33.03
C THR A 120 32.45 -20.00 31.74
N SER A 121 31.19 -19.58 31.74
CA SER A 121 30.64 -18.72 30.68
C SER A 121 30.79 -17.25 31.06
N SER A 122 31.89 -16.62 30.65
CA SER A 122 31.96 -15.17 30.51
C SER A 122 31.24 -14.78 29.22
N SER A 123 29.93 -14.61 29.27
CA SER A 123 29.21 -13.97 28.17
C SER A 123 29.48 -12.47 28.23
N THR A 124 30.25 -11.96 27.27
CA THR A 124 30.27 -10.54 26.91
C THR A 124 28.85 -10.13 26.54
N VAL A 125 28.17 -9.45 27.46
CA VAL A 125 26.84 -8.88 27.20
C VAL A 125 27.00 -7.76 26.17
N ASN A 126 26.30 -7.90 25.05
CA ASN A 126 26.28 -6.89 23.99
C ASN A 126 25.80 -5.55 24.57
N ARG A 127 26.59 -4.49 24.36
CA ARG A 127 26.33 -3.13 24.85
C ARG A 127 24.99 -2.58 24.34
N GLU A 128 24.50 -3.09 23.20
CA GLU A 128 23.19 -2.75 22.63
C GLU A 128 22.02 -3.35 23.43
N ASP A 129 22.13 -4.61 23.89
CA ASP A 129 21.11 -5.25 24.74
C ASP A 129 20.97 -4.54 26.11
N LEU A 130 22.07 -4.00 26.62
CA LEU A 130 22.08 -3.24 27.86
C LEU A 130 21.41 -1.86 27.69
N LEU A 131 21.58 -1.22 26.53
CA LEU A 131 20.92 0.03 26.18
C LEU A 131 19.41 -0.16 25.97
N VAL A 132 18.99 -1.22 25.26
CA VAL A 132 17.57 -1.57 25.05
C VAL A 132 16.87 -1.91 26.38
N ARG A 133 17.54 -2.63 27.29
CA ARG A 133 17.01 -2.91 28.64
C ARG A 133 16.96 -1.67 29.52
N LYS A 134 17.92 -0.75 29.38
CA LYS A 134 17.94 0.52 30.14
C LYS A 134 16.84 1.48 29.64
N TYR A 135 16.60 1.53 28.32
CA TYR A 135 15.53 2.32 27.71
C TYR A 135 14.14 1.77 28.05
N SER A 136 13.95 0.44 27.99
CA SER A 136 12.69 -0.22 28.38
C SER A 136 12.35 -0.04 29.87
N ARG A 137 13.36 -0.01 30.76
CA ARG A 137 13.13 0.31 32.19
C ARG A 137 12.77 1.77 32.42
N HIS A 138 13.29 2.69 31.61
CA HIS A 138 12.96 4.11 31.73
C HIS A 138 11.50 4.38 31.30
N LEU A 139 11.07 3.80 30.17
CA LEU A 139 9.67 3.82 29.72
C LEU A 139 8.70 3.18 30.71
N ASN A 140 9.08 2.07 31.36
CA ASN A 140 8.24 1.46 32.39
C ASN A 140 8.16 2.28 33.69
N HIS A 141 9.23 3.03 34.03
CA HIS A 141 9.20 3.96 35.17
C HIS A 141 8.37 5.22 34.89
N GLU A 142 8.37 5.73 33.65
CA GLU A 142 7.52 6.85 33.24
C GLU A 142 6.04 6.45 33.15
N ASN A 143 5.74 5.22 32.71
CA ASN A 143 4.38 4.69 32.73
C ASN A 143 3.86 4.41 34.16
N SER A 144 4.74 4.04 35.09
CA SER A 144 4.40 3.91 36.51
C SER A 144 4.15 5.28 37.17
N ALA A 145 4.91 6.32 36.78
CA ALA A 145 4.64 7.69 37.20
C ALA A 145 3.30 8.21 36.67
N TYR A 146 2.88 7.81 35.46
CA TYR A 146 1.54 8.11 34.93
C TYR A 146 0.41 7.40 35.70
N SER A 147 0.65 6.20 36.22
CA SER A 147 -0.32 5.47 37.05
C SER A 147 -0.54 6.12 38.43
N LEU A 148 0.46 6.84 38.96
CA LEU A 148 0.37 7.53 40.25
C LEU A 148 -0.33 8.90 40.17
N PHE A 149 -0.57 9.43 38.97
CA PHE A 149 -1.32 10.68 38.73
C PHE A 149 -2.74 10.45 38.16
N SER A 150 -3.17 9.20 38.01
CA SER A 150 -4.47 8.81 37.42
C SER A 150 -5.41 8.17 38.45
N ALA A 151 -5.47 8.72 39.67
CA ALA A 151 -6.46 8.34 40.68
C ALA A 151 -7.63 9.35 40.77
N GLU A 152 -7.94 10.03 39.67
CA GLU A 152 -9.20 10.76 39.55
C GLU A 152 -10.20 9.88 38.84
N SER A 153 -11.38 9.73 39.44
CA SER A 153 -12.47 9.03 38.80
C SER A 153 -12.90 9.80 37.54
N GLU A 154 -13.34 9.11 36.49
CA GLU A 154 -13.89 9.75 35.28
C GLU A 154 -15.00 10.75 35.63
N THR A 155 -15.73 10.50 36.73
CA THR A 155 -16.75 11.38 37.29
C THR A 155 -16.17 12.74 37.72
N GLU A 156 -15.06 12.77 38.46
CA GLU A 156 -14.43 14.03 38.91
C GLU A 156 -13.81 14.83 37.75
N ALA A 157 -13.26 14.12 36.76
CA ALA A 157 -12.76 14.74 35.53
C ALA A 157 -13.92 15.36 34.72
N GLN A 158 -15.07 14.68 34.67
CA GLN A 158 -16.26 15.17 34.01
C GLN A 158 -16.90 16.36 34.75
N ASP A 159 -16.95 16.30 36.08
CA ASP A 159 -17.49 17.39 36.91
C ASP A 159 -16.66 18.66 36.81
N ARG A 160 -15.32 18.57 36.81
CA ARG A 160 -14.46 19.74 36.55
C ARG A 160 -14.63 20.30 35.15
N ARG A 161 -14.87 19.44 34.15
CA ARG A 161 -15.17 19.88 32.79
C ARG A 161 -16.47 20.69 32.74
N ASN A 162 -17.51 20.18 33.40
CA ASN A 162 -18.80 20.85 33.49
C ASN A 162 -18.68 22.18 34.26
N GLN A 163 -17.96 22.19 35.38
CA GLN A 163 -17.70 23.39 36.16
C GLN A 163 -16.88 24.44 35.39
N TYR A 164 -15.92 24.00 34.56
CA TYR A 164 -15.18 24.91 33.69
C TYR A 164 -16.07 25.53 32.60
N ILE A 165 -16.96 24.73 32.01
CA ILE A 165 -17.94 25.20 31.00
C ILE A 165 -18.89 26.23 31.60
N GLU A 166 -19.43 25.98 32.80
CA GLU A 166 -20.29 26.92 33.53
C GLU A 166 -19.55 28.22 33.88
N ASN A 167 -18.35 28.13 34.44
CA ASN A 167 -17.58 29.29 34.89
C ASN A 167 -17.16 30.24 33.75
N HIS A 168 -17.12 29.74 32.51
CA HIS A 168 -16.65 30.52 31.35
C HIS A 168 -17.77 30.85 30.36
N ASN A 169 -19.04 30.60 30.72
CA ASN A 169 -20.21 30.88 29.87
C ASN A 169 -20.04 30.34 28.44
N ILE A 170 -19.46 29.15 28.32
CA ILE A 170 -19.18 28.54 27.02
C ILE A 170 -20.51 28.03 26.46
N ASP A 171 -21.02 28.72 25.44
CA ASP A 171 -22.26 28.36 24.74
C ASP A 171 -22.12 26.94 24.14
N THR A 172 -22.85 25.99 24.72
CA THR A 172 -22.85 24.58 24.31
C THR A 172 -23.78 24.29 23.14
N SER A 173 -24.47 25.30 22.59
CA SER A 173 -25.32 25.16 21.40
C SER A 173 -24.53 24.97 20.10
N TYR A 174 -23.20 25.12 20.13
CA TYR A 174 -22.28 24.94 18.99
C TYR A 174 -21.68 23.53 18.85
N LYS A 175 -22.43 22.47 19.15
CA LYS A 175 -21.96 21.07 18.98
C LYS A 175 -21.73 20.64 17.52
N SER A 176 -22.01 21.49 16.52
CA SER A 176 -21.83 21.17 15.10
C SER A 176 -20.80 22.01 14.35
N ILE A 177 -19.97 22.81 15.02
CA ILE A 177 -18.80 23.46 14.39
C ILE A 177 -17.52 22.69 14.74
N GLU A 178 -17.27 21.69 13.89
CA GLU A 178 -16.03 21.00 13.53
C GLU A 178 -14.91 20.85 14.57
N GLU A 179 -14.85 19.67 15.20
CA GLU A 179 -13.63 19.10 15.81
C GLU A 179 -12.42 19.14 14.84
N LYS A 180 -12.65 19.16 13.52
CA LYS A 180 -11.60 19.41 12.51
C LYS A 180 -10.85 20.72 12.76
N THR A 181 -11.52 21.75 13.29
CA THR A 181 -10.85 23.01 13.62
C THR A 181 -10.00 22.91 14.89
N LEU A 182 -10.29 22.01 15.83
CA LEU A 182 -9.58 21.96 17.10
C LEU A 182 -8.16 21.41 16.94
N GLN A 183 -7.95 20.34 16.17
CA GLN A 183 -6.61 19.82 15.95
C GLN A 183 -5.75 20.80 15.13
N GLU A 184 -6.34 21.46 14.12
CA GLU A 184 -5.67 22.53 13.38
C GLU A 184 -5.34 23.74 14.28
N LYS A 185 -6.29 24.15 15.14
CA LYS A 185 -6.08 25.20 16.14
C LYS A 185 -5.05 24.81 17.19
N ILE A 186 -4.95 23.54 17.60
CA ILE A 186 -3.95 23.06 18.54
C ILE A 186 -2.57 23.08 17.88
N VAL A 187 -2.42 22.60 16.64
CA VAL A 187 -1.13 22.65 15.93
C VAL A 187 -0.71 24.10 15.67
N ASP A 188 -1.64 24.96 15.26
CA ASP A 188 -1.40 26.40 15.08
C ASP A 188 -1.08 27.09 16.41
N TRP A 189 -1.82 26.80 17.48
CA TRP A 189 -1.56 27.31 18.83
C TRP A 189 -0.21 26.85 19.36
N CYS A 190 0.13 25.57 19.23
CA CYS A 190 1.45 25.03 19.60
C CYS A 190 2.55 25.74 18.81
N SER A 191 2.36 25.95 17.51
CA SER A 191 3.33 26.66 16.66
C SER A 191 3.50 28.12 17.08
N LYS A 192 2.39 28.84 17.29
CA LYS A 192 2.35 30.23 17.78
C LYS A 192 2.94 30.35 19.19
N TYR A 193 2.63 29.42 20.09
CA TYR A 193 3.09 29.40 21.47
C TYR A 193 4.57 29.12 21.58
N VAL A 194 5.12 28.19 20.78
CA VAL A 194 6.57 27.96 20.70
C VAL A 194 7.30 29.23 20.26
N ILE A 195 6.75 29.95 19.27
CA ILE A 195 7.31 31.21 18.79
C ILE A 195 7.21 32.30 19.85
N GLN A 196 6.03 32.49 20.46
CA GLN A 196 5.82 33.43 21.55
C GLN A 196 6.73 33.13 22.74
N SER A 197 6.94 31.86 23.07
CA SER A 197 7.85 31.44 24.14
C SER A 197 9.30 31.80 23.82
N ARG A 198 9.73 31.68 22.55
CA ARG A 198 11.06 32.14 22.11
C ARG A 198 11.19 33.66 22.17
N VAL A 199 10.17 34.40 21.74
CA VAL A 199 10.14 35.88 21.83
C VAL A 199 10.14 36.33 23.29
N GLN A 200 9.35 35.68 24.15
CA GLN A 200 9.35 35.91 25.59
C GLN A 200 10.70 35.56 26.21
N GLN A 201 11.37 34.47 25.80
CA GLN A 201 12.73 34.18 26.27
C GLN A 201 13.71 35.30 25.90
N VAL A 202 13.62 35.88 24.70
CA VAL A 202 14.43 37.04 24.28
C VAL A 202 14.09 38.29 25.10
N GLN A 203 12.81 38.56 25.37
CA GLN A 203 12.37 39.70 26.19
C GLN A 203 12.72 39.55 27.67
N ILE A 204 12.62 38.34 28.21
CA ILE A 204 13.01 37.95 29.58
C ILE A 204 14.52 38.11 29.74
N PHE A 205 15.31 37.72 28.72
CA PHE A 205 16.76 37.97 28.68
C PHE A 205 17.11 39.47 28.66
N SER A 206 16.26 40.30 28.04
CA SER A 206 16.40 41.76 28.00
C SER A 206 16.02 42.46 29.32
N LYS A 207 15.14 41.88 30.15
CA LYS A 207 14.69 42.44 31.45
C LYS A 207 15.61 42.12 32.64
N ARG A 208 16.88 41.79 32.40
CA ARG A 208 17.90 41.42 33.40
C ARG A 208 18.23 42.53 34.44
N ASN A 209 17.58 43.70 34.37
CA ASN A 209 17.93 44.91 35.10
C ASN A 209 16.98 45.32 36.24
N SER A 210 16.05 44.47 36.71
CA SER A 210 15.16 44.86 37.82
C SER A 210 14.83 43.71 38.78
N ASN A 211 15.51 43.71 39.92
CA ASN A 211 15.14 43.24 41.27
C ASN A 211 14.58 41.81 41.51
N GLY A 212 14.41 40.95 40.50
CA GLY A 212 14.04 39.55 40.70
C GLY A 212 15.22 38.70 41.21
N THR A 213 14.97 37.77 42.13
CA THR A 213 16.02 36.82 42.54
C THR A 213 16.40 35.92 41.36
N SER A 214 17.70 35.70 41.15
CA SER A 214 18.24 34.87 40.06
C SER A 214 17.60 33.46 40.03
N GLU A 215 17.19 32.95 41.19
CA GLU A 215 16.59 31.62 41.32
C GLU A 215 15.18 31.52 40.73
N GLU A 216 14.29 32.49 40.97
CA GLU A 216 12.93 32.49 40.43
C GLU A 216 12.94 32.62 38.91
N TYR A 217 13.85 33.42 38.38
CA TYR A 217 14.09 33.57 36.94
C TYR A 217 14.54 32.25 36.30
N ASN A 218 15.52 31.57 36.89
CA ASN A 218 15.99 30.28 36.41
C ASN A 218 14.89 29.21 36.47
N LYS A 219 14.05 29.21 37.52
CA LYS A 219 12.87 28.34 37.61
C LYS A 219 11.85 28.63 36.50
N ALA A 220 11.59 29.90 36.18
CA ALA A 220 10.68 30.29 35.10
C ALA A 220 11.20 29.88 33.71
N ILE A 221 12.48 30.10 33.41
CA ILE A 221 13.11 29.63 32.17
C ILE A 221 13.06 28.11 32.06
N ALA A 222 13.42 27.39 33.13
CA ALA A 222 13.38 25.94 33.14
C ALA A 222 11.95 25.40 32.89
N ARG A 223 10.92 26.04 33.47
CA ARG A 223 9.52 25.72 33.20
C ARG A 223 9.15 25.95 31.74
N ASN A 224 9.53 27.10 31.17
CA ASN A 224 9.23 27.41 29.76
C ASN A 224 9.97 26.47 28.79
N ILE A 225 11.23 26.14 29.05
CA ILE A 225 11.99 25.16 28.26
C ILE A 225 11.31 23.79 28.33
N ARG A 226 10.90 23.34 29.53
CA ARG A 226 10.16 22.07 29.69
C ARG A 226 8.84 22.08 28.93
N LEU A 227 8.08 23.16 29.00
CA LEU A 227 6.81 23.29 28.29
C LEU A 227 7.01 23.30 26.77
N VAL A 228 8.00 24.04 26.26
CA VAL A 228 8.34 24.06 24.83
C VAL A 228 8.80 22.68 24.36
N ASN A 229 9.66 22.00 25.12
CA ASN A 229 10.10 20.64 24.80
C ASN A 229 8.94 19.64 24.83
N TRP A 230 8.03 19.77 25.80
CA TRP A 230 6.82 18.96 25.88
C TRP A 230 5.91 19.20 24.67
N VAL A 231 5.63 20.45 24.31
CA VAL A 231 4.84 20.76 23.09
C VAL A 231 5.52 20.21 21.83
N HIS A 232 6.85 20.35 21.73
CA HIS A 232 7.60 19.82 20.60
C HIS A 232 7.52 18.30 20.51
N SER A 233 7.51 17.57 21.64
CA SER A 233 7.40 16.11 21.59
C SER A 233 6.07 15.64 21.00
N PHE A 234 4.96 16.34 21.24
CA PHE A 234 3.69 16.04 20.54
C PHE A 234 3.76 16.28 19.04
N LEU A 235 4.41 17.36 18.62
CA LEU A 235 4.59 17.66 17.21
C LEU A 235 5.45 16.59 16.53
N GLU A 236 6.47 16.05 17.20
CA GLU A 236 7.28 14.93 16.66
C GLU A 236 6.47 13.65 16.47
N LEU A 237 5.35 13.48 17.18
CA LEU A 237 4.47 12.32 17.02
C LEU A 237 3.50 12.46 15.85
N ASP A 238 3.27 13.67 15.33
CA ASP A 238 2.37 13.93 14.20
C ASP A 238 2.93 13.30 12.92
N PRO A 239 2.25 12.30 12.32
CA PRO A 239 2.69 11.66 11.08
C PRO A 239 2.97 12.65 9.95
N ARG A 240 2.22 13.74 9.84
CA ARG A 240 2.39 14.74 8.78
C ARG A 240 3.73 15.47 8.89
N ARG A 241 4.14 15.74 10.14
CA ARG A 241 5.45 16.34 10.41
C ARG A 241 6.58 15.33 10.19
N GLN A 242 6.40 14.08 10.59
CA GLN A 242 7.38 13.03 10.31
C GLN A 242 7.56 12.79 8.80
N ILE A 243 6.47 12.84 8.03
CA ILE A 243 6.48 12.82 6.56
C ILE A 243 7.30 13.99 6.01
N HIS A 244 7.03 15.22 6.45
CA HIS A 244 7.81 16.39 6.06
C HIS A 244 9.32 16.16 6.31
N VAL A 245 9.69 15.79 7.54
CA VAL A 245 11.09 15.55 7.93
C VAL A 245 11.74 14.49 7.04
N TYR A 246 11.05 13.36 6.80
CA TYR A 246 11.58 12.29 5.96
C TYR A 246 11.86 12.76 4.52
N PHE A 247 10.89 13.40 3.87
CA PHE A 247 11.07 13.81 2.49
C PHE A 247 12.04 14.99 2.33
N THR A 248 12.15 15.87 3.33
CA THR A 248 13.20 16.90 3.35
C THR A 248 14.59 16.26 3.44
N GLU A 249 14.77 15.22 4.25
CA GLU A 249 16.03 14.49 4.35
C GLU A 249 16.38 13.75 3.05
N VAL A 250 15.40 13.07 2.43
CA VAL A 250 15.54 12.43 1.11
C VAL A 250 15.99 13.43 0.06
N ALA A 251 15.36 14.61 0.00
CA ALA A 251 15.76 15.66 -0.93
C ALA A 251 17.20 16.12 -0.63
N ARG A 252 17.56 16.28 0.64
CA ARG A 252 18.92 16.69 1.05
C ARG A 252 19.99 15.71 0.60
N VAL A 253 19.72 14.42 0.71
CA VAL A 253 20.66 13.35 0.31
C VAL A 253 20.62 13.08 -1.19
N GLY A 254 19.54 13.46 -1.88
CA GLY A 254 19.38 13.24 -3.31
C GLY A 254 18.86 11.85 -3.68
N GLY A 255 18.24 11.12 -2.74
CA GLY A 255 17.76 9.76 -2.96
C GLY A 255 17.33 9.04 -1.68
N ALA A 256 17.17 7.72 -1.79
CA ALA A 256 16.83 6.87 -0.65
C ALA A 256 17.89 6.97 0.46
N LEU A 257 17.43 7.02 1.72
CA LEU A 257 18.31 7.03 2.88
C LEU A 257 18.78 5.58 3.14
N ALA A 258 19.94 5.21 2.58
CA ALA A 258 20.51 3.87 2.77
C ALA A 258 20.80 3.56 4.25
N ASN A 259 21.05 4.59 5.06
CA ASN A 259 21.10 4.48 6.51
C ASN A 259 20.64 5.80 7.17
N PRO A 260 19.40 5.88 7.71
CA PRO A 260 18.80 7.12 8.22
C PRO A 260 19.62 7.83 9.31
N LEU A 261 20.53 7.11 9.98
CA LEU A 261 21.35 7.61 11.09
C LEU A 261 22.82 7.89 10.72
N ALA A 262 23.35 7.33 9.63
CA ALA A 262 24.77 7.43 9.30
C ALA A 262 25.09 8.55 8.29
N ASP A 263 24.13 8.92 7.44
CA ASP A 263 24.38 9.74 6.25
C ASP A 263 23.99 11.22 6.42
N ALA A 264 24.24 11.82 7.59
CA ALA A 264 24.00 13.25 7.80
C ALA A 264 25.27 14.10 7.61
N PRO A 265 25.61 14.57 6.38
CA PRO A 265 26.71 15.51 6.22
C PRO A 265 26.39 16.87 6.85
N LEU A 266 27.45 17.46 7.42
CA LEU A 266 27.51 18.76 8.07
C LEU A 266 27.02 19.91 7.16
N HIS A 267 26.31 20.86 7.78
CA HIS A 267 25.52 21.97 7.22
C HIS A 267 26.23 23.03 6.34
N ILE A 268 27.47 22.82 5.90
CA ILE A 268 28.33 23.94 5.43
C ILE A 268 28.18 24.28 3.93
N ILE A 269 27.65 23.38 3.08
CA ILE A 269 27.46 23.68 1.64
C ILE A 269 26.01 24.08 1.37
N ARG A 270 25.63 25.31 1.77
CA ARG A 270 24.26 25.87 1.62
C ARG A 270 24.09 26.87 0.47
N GLY A 271 25.14 27.10 -0.33
CA GLY A 271 25.20 28.21 -1.30
C GLY A 271 24.67 27.93 -2.71
N PHE A 272 24.33 26.69 -3.06
CA PHE A 272 23.87 26.32 -4.41
C PHE A 272 22.48 25.66 -4.34
N ARG A 273 21.63 25.93 -5.35
CA ARG A 273 20.18 25.60 -5.46
C ARG A 273 19.74 24.51 -4.46
N ARG A 274 19.03 24.92 -3.39
CA ARG A 274 18.63 24.02 -2.31
C ARG A 274 17.79 22.87 -2.86
N THR A 275 18.26 21.65 -2.63
CA THR A 275 17.42 20.47 -2.77
C THR A 275 16.22 20.60 -1.84
N ALA A 276 15.04 20.26 -2.35
CA ALA A 276 13.78 20.43 -1.64
C ALA A 276 12.79 19.37 -2.11
N SER A 277 11.73 19.15 -1.33
CA SER A 277 10.64 18.27 -1.70
C SER A 277 9.30 18.80 -1.20
N PHE A 278 8.25 18.40 -1.90
CA PHE A 278 6.90 18.40 -1.39
C PHE A 278 6.29 17.02 -1.61
N SER A 279 5.28 16.67 -0.82
CA SER A 279 4.55 15.43 -0.98
C SER A 279 3.05 15.70 -0.91
N VAL A 280 2.28 14.93 -1.66
CA VAL A 280 0.84 15.04 -1.75
C VAL A 280 0.25 13.71 -1.31
N TRP A 281 -0.77 13.77 -0.46
CA TRP A 281 -1.39 12.61 0.17
C TRP A 281 -2.89 12.68 0.02
N ARG A 282 -3.55 11.53 -0.04
CA ARG A 282 -5.01 11.48 0.15
C ARG A 282 -5.36 11.89 1.58
N PRO A 283 -6.59 12.38 1.83
CA PRO A 283 -7.01 12.71 3.19
C PRO A 283 -7.01 11.49 4.11
N THR A 284 -6.37 11.63 5.28
CA THR A 284 -6.43 10.67 6.39
C THR A 284 -7.28 11.27 7.51
N SER A 285 -8.13 10.47 8.15
CA SER A 285 -9.06 10.99 9.16
C SER A 285 -8.31 11.50 10.40
N PRO A 286 -8.79 12.58 11.05
CA PRO A 286 -8.21 13.10 12.30
C PRO A 286 -8.07 12.02 13.40
N GLU A 287 -9.03 11.09 13.48
CA GLU A 287 -9.05 10.01 14.46
C GLU A 287 -7.95 9.00 14.20
N ALA A 288 -7.73 8.61 12.93
CA ALA A 288 -6.62 7.73 12.55
C ALA A 288 -5.26 8.38 12.85
N ILE A 289 -5.11 9.69 12.54
CA ILE A 289 -3.92 10.47 12.89
C ILE A 289 -3.70 10.46 14.41
N SER A 290 -4.74 10.74 15.20
CA SER A 290 -4.68 10.73 16.66
C SER A 290 -4.33 9.37 17.24
N LEU A 291 -4.84 8.27 16.66
CA LEU A 291 -4.50 6.90 17.07
C LEU A 291 -3.02 6.59 16.79
N MET A 292 -2.51 6.99 15.63
CA MET A 292 -1.09 6.85 15.26
C MET A 292 -0.17 7.68 16.15
N MET A 293 -0.54 8.93 16.44
CA MET A 293 0.21 9.81 17.35
C MET A 293 0.33 9.22 18.76
N ARG A 294 -0.72 8.56 19.24
CA ARG A 294 -0.74 7.90 20.56
C ARG A 294 -0.05 6.53 20.57
N GLY A 295 0.34 6.00 19.42
CA GLY A 295 0.79 4.61 19.28
C GLY A 295 -0.31 3.58 19.61
N ALA A 296 -1.58 4.00 19.61
CA ALA A 296 -2.73 3.14 19.89
C ALA A 296 -3.16 2.34 18.65
N ALA A 297 -2.76 2.78 17.46
CA ALA A 297 -2.90 2.06 16.22
C ALA A 297 -1.72 2.35 15.29
N THR A 298 -1.60 1.53 14.25
CA THR A 298 -0.64 1.70 13.17
C THR A 298 -1.35 1.77 11.82
N GLY A 299 -0.80 2.50 10.85
CA GLY A 299 -1.38 2.55 9.51
C GLY A 299 -1.38 1.19 8.82
N LYS A 300 -2.45 0.93 8.06
CA LYS A 300 -2.68 -0.29 7.29
C LYS A 300 -1.75 -0.39 6.09
N GLY A 301 -1.40 -1.61 5.68
CA GLY A 301 -0.72 -1.94 4.44
C GLY A 301 -1.68 -2.40 3.34
N LEU A 302 -1.14 -2.63 2.14
CA LEU A 302 -1.92 -3.00 0.94
C LEU A 302 -2.72 -4.30 1.09
N GLU A 303 -2.32 -5.19 2.00
CA GLU A 303 -3.01 -6.45 2.27
C GLU A 303 -4.29 -6.30 3.10
N VAL A 304 -4.44 -5.20 3.86
CA VAL A 304 -5.64 -4.92 4.65
C VAL A 304 -6.60 -4.07 3.82
N LYS A 305 -7.58 -4.71 3.21
CA LYS A 305 -8.59 -4.07 2.35
C LYS A 305 -9.89 -3.68 3.05
N GLY A 306 -10.02 -4.02 4.34
CA GLY A 306 -11.12 -3.57 5.18
C GLY A 306 -11.18 -2.06 5.30
N LYS A 307 -12.39 -1.53 5.57
CA LYS A 307 -12.61 -0.08 5.70
C LYS A 307 -12.69 0.34 7.16
N SER A 308 -12.03 1.45 7.46
CA SER A 308 -12.03 2.01 8.80
C SER A 308 -13.42 2.53 9.16
N ALA A 309 -13.80 2.41 10.43
CA ALA A 309 -15.01 3.04 10.94
C ALA A 309 -14.85 4.58 10.90
N LYS A 310 -15.94 5.28 10.57
CA LYS A 310 -16.02 6.75 10.48
C LYS A 310 -16.51 7.40 11.78
N CYS A 311 -17.14 6.64 12.67
CA CYS A 311 -17.64 7.12 13.95
C CYS A 311 -17.63 6.02 15.01
N GLY A 312 -18.13 6.36 16.20
CA GLY A 312 -18.25 5.47 17.34
C GLY A 312 -16.93 5.11 17.99
N ARG A 313 -16.97 4.12 18.87
CA ARG A 313 -15.83 3.62 19.66
C ARG A 313 -14.69 3.07 18.79
N LEU A 314 -15.00 2.64 17.57
CA LEU A 314 -14.01 2.12 16.63
C LEU A 314 -13.52 3.16 15.62
N SER A 315 -13.91 4.43 15.73
CA SER A 315 -13.57 5.46 14.75
C SER A 315 -12.06 5.49 14.47
N GLY A 316 -11.70 5.48 13.18
CA GLY A 316 -10.31 5.44 12.71
C GLY A 316 -9.67 4.04 12.64
N LEU A 317 -10.22 3.03 13.33
CA LEU A 317 -9.77 1.63 13.27
C LEU A 317 -10.51 0.84 12.19
N VAL A 318 -9.98 -0.31 11.78
CA VAL A 318 -10.65 -1.24 10.85
C VAL A 318 -11.40 -2.34 11.62
N PRO A 319 -12.75 -2.29 11.72
CA PRO A 319 -13.52 -3.40 12.28
C PRO A 319 -13.25 -4.71 11.53
N PHE A 320 -13.05 -5.80 12.26
CA PHE A 320 -12.90 -7.12 11.65
C PHE A 320 -14.24 -7.61 11.06
N ILE A 321 -15.33 -7.45 11.82
CA ILE A 321 -16.69 -7.76 11.38
C ILE A 321 -17.31 -6.52 10.72
N GLN A 322 -17.34 -6.52 9.38
CA GLN A 322 -17.85 -5.43 8.52
C GLN A 322 -19.32 -5.64 8.12
N ILE A 323 -19.97 -6.67 8.65
CA ILE A 323 -21.40 -6.89 8.52
C ILE A 323 -22.10 -6.60 9.85
N HIS A 324 -23.28 -5.98 9.81
CA HIS A 324 -24.13 -5.75 10.98
C HIS A 324 -25.62 -5.98 10.68
N GLU A 325 -25.97 -6.29 9.43
CA GLU A 325 -27.33 -6.69 9.06
C GLU A 325 -27.47 -8.22 9.03
N LYS A 326 -28.52 -8.75 9.65
CA LYS A 326 -28.76 -10.21 9.73
C LYS A 326 -28.80 -10.91 8.38
N ARG A 327 -29.29 -10.25 7.32
CA ARG A 327 -29.32 -10.81 5.96
C ARG A 327 -27.93 -11.10 5.38
N HIS A 328 -26.90 -10.37 5.81
CA HIS A 328 -25.54 -10.50 5.30
C HIS A 328 -24.76 -11.68 5.90
N ARG A 329 -25.23 -12.28 6.99
CA ARG A 329 -24.56 -13.42 7.64
C ARG A 329 -24.37 -14.65 6.73
N HIS A 330 -25.27 -14.84 5.77
CA HIS A 330 -25.20 -15.97 4.85
C HIS A 330 -24.30 -15.69 3.65
N VAL A 331 -24.16 -14.43 3.26
CA VAL A 331 -23.26 -14.01 2.17
C VAL A 331 -21.81 -14.12 2.63
N GLY A 332 -21.51 -13.68 3.85
CA GLY A 332 -20.16 -13.77 4.42
C GLY A 332 -19.64 -15.22 4.49
N LYS A 333 -20.53 -16.20 4.70
CA LYS A 333 -20.19 -17.63 4.70
C LYS A 333 -19.52 -18.10 3.40
N LEU A 334 -19.84 -17.50 2.25
CA LEU A 334 -19.28 -17.90 0.95
C LEU A 334 -17.77 -17.63 0.83
N GLY A 335 -17.22 -16.72 1.63
CA GLY A 335 -15.79 -16.40 1.64
C GLY A 335 -14.94 -17.24 2.60
N LEU A 336 -15.54 -18.14 3.37
CA LEU A 336 -14.84 -18.83 4.46
C LEU A 336 -14.12 -20.10 4.02
N SER A 337 -12.82 -20.16 4.29
CA SER A 337 -12.00 -21.33 3.97
C SER A 337 -12.33 -22.52 4.88
N GLN A 338 -12.21 -23.74 4.36
CA GLN A 338 -12.35 -24.97 5.16
C GLN A 338 -11.17 -25.16 6.12
N ASP A 339 -9.98 -24.74 5.66
CA ASP A 339 -8.71 -24.87 6.37
C ASP A 339 -8.20 -23.54 6.90
N GLY A 340 -8.98 -22.47 6.72
CA GLY A 340 -8.65 -21.14 7.20
C GLY A 340 -8.51 -21.13 8.71
N ARG A 341 -7.49 -20.42 9.19
CA ARG A 341 -7.22 -20.21 10.60
C ARG A 341 -6.99 -18.73 10.84
N ILE A 342 -7.49 -18.25 11.97
CA ILE A 342 -7.44 -16.85 12.37
C ILE A 342 -6.77 -16.77 13.73
N ILE A 343 -5.81 -15.87 13.85
CA ILE A 343 -5.16 -15.57 15.13
C ILE A 343 -5.88 -14.37 15.74
N ILE A 344 -6.36 -14.53 16.97
CA ILE A 344 -7.01 -13.47 17.75
C ILE A 344 -6.28 -13.25 19.06
N TYR A 345 -5.98 -12.00 19.38
CA TYR A 345 -5.33 -11.59 20.62
C TYR A 345 -6.31 -10.84 21.54
N TYR A 346 -6.09 -11.00 22.85
CA TYR A 346 -6.89 -10.42 23.92
C TYR A 346 -6.04 -9.55 24.84
N LYS A 347 -6.66 -8.59 25.50
CA LYS A 347 -6.02 -7.70 26.48
C LYS A 347 -5.50 -8.44 27.71
N SER A 348 -6.16 -9.52 28.13
CA SER A 348 -5.79 -10.27 29.34
C SER A 348 -5.77 -11.78 29.12
N LYS A 349 -4.99 -12.47 29.96
CA LYS A 349 -4.96 -13.93 30.02
C LYS A 349 -6.35 -14.50 30.31
N GLN A 350 -7.09 -13.86 31.22
CA GLN A 350 -8.42 -14.31 31.62
C GLN A 350 -9.39 -14.31 30.43
N LEU A 351 -9.48 -13.19 29.70
CA LEU A 351 -10.31 -13.07 28.51
C LEU A 351 -9.98 -14.13 27.46
N ARG A 352 -8.68 -14.39 27.24
CA ARG A 352 -8.24 -15.45 26.33
C ARG A 352 -8.72 -16.83 26.79
N GLU A 353 -8.58 -17.15 28.07
CA GLU A 353 -9.01 -18.45 28.59
C GLU A 353 -10.53 -18.64 28.52
N ASP A 354 -11.31 -17.57 28.75
CA ASP A 354 -12.76 -17.63 28.61
C ASP A 354 -13.18 -17.78 27.14
N ALA A 355 -12.54 -17.02 26.23
CA ALA A 355 -12.71 -17.23 24.79
C ALA A 355 -12.39 -18.67 24.35
N LEU A 356 -11.30 -19.24 24.89
CA LEU A 356 -10.88 -20.60 24.58
C LEU A 356 -11.92 -21.64 25.02
N LYS A 357 -12.51 -21.47 26.22
CA LYS A 357 -13.60 -22.35 26.69
C LYS A 357 -14.79 -22.27 25.74
N ASP A 358 -15.19 -21.07 25.36
CA ASP A 358 -16.35 -20.86 24.48
C ASP A 358 -16.11 -21.39 23.06
N PHE A 359 -14.96 -21.13 22.46
CA PHE A 359 -14.65 -21.67 21.13
C PHE A 359 -14.54 -23.20 21.15
N ASN A 360 -14.00 -23.82 22.21
CA ASN A 360 -13.99 -25.27 22.34
C ASN A 360 -15.41 -25.85 22.43
N ARG A 361 -16.31 -25.19 23.16
CA ARG A 361 -17.74 -25.56 23.22
C ARG A 361 -18.36 -25.50 21.82
N VAL A 362 -18.21 -24.38 21.11
CA VAL A 362 -18.72 -24.19 19.74
C VAL A 362 -18.14 -25.24 18.79
N ALA A 363 -16.83 -25.47 18.80
CA ALA A 363 -16.16 -26.46 17.96
C ALA A 363 -16.68 -27.89 18.21
N LYS A 364 -16.87 -28.28 19.48
CA LYS A 364 -17.43 -29.60 19.85
C LYS A 364 -18.85 -29.77 19.33
N GLU A 365 -19.69 -28.75 19.45
CA GLU A 365 -21.07 -28.77 18.97
C GLU A 365 -21.14 -28.82 17.44
N MET A 366 -20.38 -27.97 16.74
CA MET A 366 -20.27 -28.00 15.28
C MET A 366 -19.78 -29.37 14.78
N LYS A 367 -18.79 -29.96 15.46
CA LYS A 367 -18.27 -31.30 15.15
C LYS A 367 -19.34 -32.39 15.33
N ARG A 368 -20.21 -32.27 16.34
CA ARG A 368 -21.35 -33.18 16.56
C ARG A 368 -22.42 -33.02 15.49
N LEU A 369 -22.69 -31.78 15.07
CA LEU A 369 -23.72 -31.42 14.12
C LEU A 369 -23.25 -31.41 12.65
N LYS A 370 -22.10 -32.03 12.34
CA LYS A 370 -21.46 -32.01 11.00
C LYS A 370 -22.43 -32.20 9.83
N LYS A 371 -23.40 -33.11 9.95
CA LYS A 371 -24.40 -33.39 8.90
C LYS A 371 -25.41 -32.26 8.70
N VAL A 372 -25.73 -31.49 9.74
CA VAL A 372 -26.77 -30.45 9.73
C VAL A 372 -26.20 -29.09 9.31
N VAL A 373 -25.04 -28.71 9.85
CA VAL A 373 -24.51 -27.34 9.67
C VAL A 373 -23.68 -27.17 8.38
N ARG A 374 -23.38 -28.29 7.68
CA ARG A 374 -22.56 -28.34 6.46
C ARG A 374 -21.24 -27.55 6.60
N TRP A 375 -20.61 -27.62 7.77
CA TRP A 375 -19.29 -27.03 8.00
C TRP A 375 -18.24 -28.14 7.93
N GLU A 376 -17.53 -28.20 6.82
CA GLU A 376 -16.31 -28.97 6.69
C GLU A 376 -15.16 -28.16 7.31
N VAL A 377 -14.59 -28.69 8.39
CA VAL A 377 -13.39 -28.16 9.06
C VAL A 377 -12.46 -29.35 9.22
N THR A 378 -11.25 -29.23 8.68
CA THR A 378 -10.24 -30.30 8.71
C THR A 378 -9.57 -30.39 10.08
N ASN A 379 -9.18 -29.24 10.64
CA ASN A 379 -8.56 -29.15 11.95
C ASN A 379 -9.41 -28.34 12.94
N TRP A 380 -10.04 -29.05 13.88
CA TRP A 380 -10.88 -28.48 14.93
C TRP A 380 -10.10 -27.94 16.13
N LYS A 381 -8.78 -28.19 16.21
CA LYS A 381 -7.98 -27.81 17.38
C LYS A 381 -7.80 -26.29 17.42
N ILE A 382 -7.85 -25.78 18.64
CA ILE A 382 -7.57 -24.38 18.98
C ILE A 382 -6.28 -24.36 19.77
N TYR A 383 -5.34 -23.52 19.36
CA TYR A 383 -4.02 -23.45 19.98
C TYR A 383 -3.87 -22.13 20.72
N ARG A 384 -3.24 -22.17 21.89
CA ARG A 384 -2.80 -20.94 22.58
C ARG A 384 -1.56 -20.41 21.88
N ARG A 385 -1.46 -19.09 21.74
CA ARG A 385 -0.25 -18.38 21.32
C ARG A 385 0.12 -17.35 22.38
N ASN A 386 1.41 -17.27 22.68
CA ASN A 386 1.95 -16.37 23.71
C ASN A 386 3.09 -15.47 23.20
N GLU A 387 3.41 -15.54 21.90
CA GLU A 387 4.59 -14.89 21.32
C GLU A 387 4.50 -13.35 21.42
N CYS A 388 3.32 -12.79 21.14
CA CYS A 388 3.09 -11.33 21.11
C CYS A 388 1.98 -10.88 22.09
N GLY A 389 1.61 -11.73 23.06
CA GLY A 389 0.53 -11.47 24.02
C GLY A 389 -0.41 -12.65 24.21
N PHE A 390 -1.64 -12.40 24.67
CA PHE A 390 -2.60 -13.47 24.96
C PHE A 390 -3.40 -13.87 23.71
N GLY A 391 -2.83 -14.72 22.86
CA GLY A 391 -3.39 -15.11 21.57
C GLY A 391 -4.06 -16.50 21.52
N LEU A 392 -5.01 -16.68 20.61
CA LEU A 392 -5.58 -17.95 20.18
C LEU A 392 -5.48 -18.08 18.66
N ASP A 393 -5.07 -19.26 18.20
CA ASP A 393 -5.20 -19.67 16.80
C ASP A 393 -6.46 -20.55 16.68
N VAL A 394 -7.47 -20.04 15.97
CA VAL A 394 -8.83 -20.59 15.89
C VAL A 394 -9.20 -20.91 14.44
N PRO A 395 -9.88 -22.04 14.15
CA PRO A 395 -10.43 -22.28 12.81
C PRO A 395 -11.43 -21.18 12.41
N GLU A 396 -11.30 -20.66 11.20
CA GLU A 396 -12.07 -19.53 10.66
C GLU A 396 -13.59 -19.72 10.83
N ARG A 397 -14.07 -20.92 10.50
CA ARG A 397 -15.50 -21.29 10.59
C ARG A 397 -16.01 -21.37 12.03
N VAL A 398 -15.16 -21.78 12.96
CA VAL A 398 -15.51 -21.81 14.40
C VAL A 398 -15.63 -20.38 14.91
N LEU A 399 -14.69 -19.49 14.54
CA LEU A 399 -14.78 -18.08 14.87
C LEU A 399 -16.06 -17.45 14.31
N TYR A 400 -16.36 -17.69 13.03
CA TYR A 400 -17.55 -17.16 12.38
C TYR A 400 -18.85 -17.64 13.04
N GLU A 401 -18.96 -18.94 13.30
CA GLU A 401 -20.11 -19.51 14.01
C GLU A 401 -20.27 -18.87 15.39
N ALA A 402 -19.18 -18.81 16.15
CA ALA A 402 -19.18 -18.28 17.51
C ALA A 402 -19.56 -16.80 17.56
N CYS A 403 -19.05 -15.97 16.66
CA CYS A 403 -19.17 -14.51 16.74
C CYS A 403 -20.30 -13.92 15.88
N VAL A 404 -20.70 -14.59 14.79
CA VAL A 404 -21.70 -14.06 13.84
C VAL A 404 -23.03 -14.81 13.91
N PHE A 405 -23.01 -16.15 14.05
CA PHE A 405 -24.26 -16.90 14.10
C PHE A 405 -24.87 -16.96 15.50
N ARG A 406 -24.04 -17.01 16.54
CA ARG A 406 -24.47 -17.21 17.93
C ARG A 406 -24.57 -15.93 18.75
N GLN A 407 -23.85 -14.87 18.37
CA GLN A 407 -23.93 -13.57 19.04
C GLN A 407 -24.83 -12.62 18.25
N ASP A 408 -25.32 -11.59 18.93
CA ASP A 408 -25.79 -10.40 18.24
C ASP A 408 -24.59 -9.59 17.74
N PHE A 409 -24.55 -9.34 16.43
CA PHE A 409 -23.53 -8.56 15.76
C PHE A 409 -24.08 -7.27 15.14
N THR A 410 -25.33 -6.92 15.47
CA THR A 410 -25.88 -5.61 15.13
C THR A 410 -25.09 -4.50 15.82
N ARG A 411 -25.10 -3.30 15.22
CA ARG A 411 -24.38 -2.13 15.70
C ARG A 411 -25.39 -1.03 15.99
N GLN A 412 -25.32 -0.45 17.18
CA GLN A 412 -26.16 0.64 17.66
C GLN A 412 -25.33 1.51 18.60
N GLY A 413 -25.67 2.79 18.71
CA GLY A 413 -25.03 3.71 19.65
C GLY A 413 -23.52 3.87 19.39
N ASP A 414 -22.70 3.72 20.43
CA ASP A 414 -21.24 3.86 20.34
C ASP A 414 -20.57 2.75 19.52
N LEU A 415 -21.27 1.64 19.24
CA LEU A 415 -20.75 0.53 18.42
C LEU A 415 -21.01 0.71 16.92
N GLU A 416 -21.72 1.77 16.53
CA GLU A 416 -21.86 2.18 15.14
C GLU A 416 -20.51 2.53 14.53
N THR A 417 -20.38 2.28 13.23
CA THR A 417 -19.14 2.53 12.50
C THR A 417 -19.29 3.63 11.46
N GLY A 418 -20.51 4.16 11.25
CA GLY A 418 -20.79 5.12 10.19
C GLY A 418 -20.59 4.53 8.78
N ARG A 419 -20.58 3.20 8.67
CA ARG A 419 -20.39 2.44 7.43
C ARG A 419 -21.62 1.55 7.20
N PRO A 420 -22.09 1.40 5.95
CA PRO A 420 -23.10 0.40 5.64
C PRO A 420 -22.56 -1.02 5.86
N SER A 421 -23.46 -1.97 6.09
CA SER A 421 -23.08 -3.37 6.24
C SER A 421 -22.63 -3.93 4.89
N ASP A 422 -21.39 -4.40 4.78
CA ASP A 422 -20.83 -4.89 3.51
C ASP A 422 -20.15 -6.27 3.64
N PRO A 423 -20.74 -7.33 3.05
CA PRO A 423 -20.13 -8.66 3.01
C PRO A 423 -18.79 -8.73 2.28
N ASN A 424 -18.51 -7.84 1.33
CA ASN A 424 -17.29 -7.88 0.52
C ASN A 424 -16.07 -7.48 1.34
N PHE A 425 -16.12 -6.35 2.04
CA PHE A 425 -15.07 -5.93 2.98
C PHE A 425 -14.91 -6.94 4.11
N HIS A 426 -16.00 -7.58 4.54
CA HIS A 426 -15.93 -8.65 5.53
C HIS A 426 -15.12 -9.85 5.01
N VAL A 427 -15.39 -10.33 3.80
CA VAL A 427 -14.62 -11.41 3.18
C VAL A 427 -13.17 -11.02 2.96
N MET A 428 -12.90 -9.77 2.58
CA MET A 428 -11.53 -9.27 2.43
C MET A 428 -10.74 -9.30 3.74
N ASN A 429 -11.37 -8.97 4.87
CA ASN A 429 -10.74 -9.10 6.19
C ASN A 429 -10.38 -10.56 6.52
N PHE A 430 -11.18 -11.53 6.11
CA PHE A 430 -10.78 -12.94 6.26
C PHE A 430 -9.65 -13.33 5.29
N GLU A 431 -9.70 -12.85 4.05
CA GLU A 431 -8.64 -13.07 3.06
C GLU A 431 -7.29 -12.51 3.52
N CYS A 432 -7.25 -11.32 4.12
CA CYS A 432 -6.00 -10.71 4.58
C CYS A 432 -5.30 -11.56 5.65
N MET A 433 -6.06 -12.21 6.54
CA MET A 433 -5.50 -13.12 7.57
C MET A 433 -4.88 -14.38 6.95
N ARG A 434 -5.41 -14.86 5.83
CA ARG A 434 -4.96 -16.08 5.15
C ARG A 434 -3.72 -15.85 4.28
N ASN A 435 -3.62 -14.67 3.68
CA ASN A 435 -2.63 -14.37 2.66
C ASN A 435 -1.32 -13.81 3.21
N TYR A 436 -1.01 -14.06 4.50
CA TYR A 436 0.26 -13.66 5.08
C TYR A 436 1.41 -14.42 4.40
N LYS A 437 2.31 -13.68 3.76
CA LYS A 437 3.42 -14.23 2.96
C LYS A 437 4.68 -14.54 3.76
N GLY A 438 4.68 -14.30 5.08
CA GLY A 438 5.85 -14.52 5.94
C GLY A 438 6.82 -13.35 6.02
N ASN A 439 6.65 -12.32 5.19
CA ASN A 439 7.41 -11.08 5.22
C ASN A 439 6.53 -9.91 5.71
N GLY A 440 7.11 -9.04 6.55
CA GLY A 440 6.41 -7.89 7.12
C GLY A 440 5.46 -8.22 8.27
N PRO A 441 4.65 -7.24 8.70
CA PRO A 441 3.70 -7.39 9.80
C PRO A 441 2.64 -8.44 9.46
N ARG A 442 2.30 -9.31 10.41
CA ARG A 442 1.28 -10.33 10.20
C ARG A 442 -0.11 -9.75 10.54
N PRO A 443 -1.07 -9.75 9.60
CA PRO A 443 -2.45 -9.39 9.94
C PRO A 443 -3.03 -10.40 10.94
N VAL A 444 -3.63 -9.89 12.02
CA VAL A 444 -4.30 -10.66 13.07
C VAL A 444 -5.57 -9.94 13.52
N VAL A 445 -6.37 -10.57 14.37
CA VAL A 445 -7.54 -9.96 15.01
C VAL A 445 -7.17 -9.54 16.43
N TYR A 446 -7.65 -8.38 16.87
CA TYR A 446 -7.51 -7.93 18.26
C TYR A 446 -8.88 -7.64 18.86
N GLN A 447 -9.15 -8.23 20.04
CA GLN A 447 -10.38 -7.97 20.80
C GLN A 447 -10.15 -6.78 21.74
N LEU A 448 -10.89 -5.68 21.48
CA LEU A 448 -10.82 -4.47 22.31
C LEU A 448 -11.69 -4.52 23.55
N ASP A 449 -12.69 -5.40 23.57
CA ASP A 449 -13.59 -5.55 24.72
C ASP A 449 -12.87 -6.15 25.93
N GLU A 450 -13.18 -5.63 27.11
CA GLU A 450 -12.55 -6.04 28.37
C GLU A 450 -13.39 -7.04 29.17
N ASP A 451 -14.66 -7.22 28.80
CA ASP A 451 -15.62 -8.02 29.56
C ASP A 451 -16.13 -9.21 28.75
N LEU A 452 -16.42 -9.00 27.46
CA LEU A 452 -17.02 -9.99 26.58
C LEU A 452 -16.02 -10.44 25.50
N PRO A 453 -15.30 -11.55 25.71
CA PRO A 453 -14.22 -11.96 24.82
C PRO A 453 -14.67 -12.24 23.38
N LEU A 454 -15.93 -12.65 23.19
CA LEU A 454 -16.47 -12.97 21.87
C LEU A 454 -17.38 -11.86 21.29
N ARG A 455 -17.38 -10.64 21.85
CA ARG A 455 -18.17 -9.52 21.31
C ARG A 455 -17.68 -9.17 19.89
N PRO A 456 -18.49 -9.40 18.83
CA PRO A 456 -18.04 -9.21 17.45
C PRO A 456 -17.85 -7.73 17.08
N GLN A 457 -18.61 -6.83 17.70
CA GLN A 457 -18.64 -5.41 17.36
C GLN A 457 -17.31 -4.70 17.64
N THR A 458 -16.51 -5.22 18.57
CA THR A 458 -15.26 -4.62 19.10
C THR A 458 -14.00 -5.32 18.59
N MET A 459 -14.14 -6.35 17.76
CA MET A 459 -13.00 -6.98 17.10
C MET A 459 -12.49 -6.08 15.96
N VAL A 460 -11.19 -5.83 15.95
CA VAL A 460 -10.52 -5.02 14.92
C VAL A 460 -9.41 -5.80 14.24
N VAL A 461 -9.07 -5.41 13.01
CA VAL A 461 -7.84 -5.85 12.35
C VAL A 461 -6.66 -5.21 13.08
N ALA A 462 -5.60 -5.98 13.29
CA ALA A 462 -4.37 -5.57 13.94
C ALA A 462 -3.16 -6.17 13.22
N TYR A 463 -1.97 -5.67 13.54
CA TYR A 463 -0.71 -6.29 13.17
C TYR A 463 -0.03 -6.92 14.36
N GLU A 464 0.44 -8.14 14.16
CA GLU A 464 1.50 -8.74 14.95
C GLU A 464 2.85 -8.29 14.33
N GLU A 465 3.50 -7.33 14.99
CA GLU A 465 4.75 -6.68 14.54
C GLU A 465 5.62 -6.37 15.76
N ASN A 466 6.93 -6.62 15.67
CA ASN A 466 7.90 -6.32 16.74
C ASN A 466 7.53 -6.88 18.12
N TYR A 467 7.04 -8.13 18.18
CA TYR A 467 6.57 -8.80 19.40
C TYR A 467 5.37 -8.13 20.11
N THR A 468 4.68 -7.25 19.39
CA THR A 468 3.49 -6.54 19.88
C THR A 468 2.32 -6.75 18.95
N VAL A 469 1.10 -6.51 19.45
CA VAL A 469 -0.12 -6.53 18.66
C VAL A 469 -0.73 -5.14 18.70
N VAL A 470 -0.80 -4.49 17.55
CA VAL A 470 -1.26 -3.10 17.43
C VAL A 470 -2.41 -3.04 16.44
N PRO A 471 -3.59 -2.50 16.83
CA PRO A 471 -4.71 -2.27 15.93
C PRO A 471 -4.31 -1.48 14.69
N VAL A 472 -5.02 -1.71 13.60
CA VAL A 472 -4.76 -1.05 12.33
C VAL A 472 -5.74 0.11 12.12
N ALA A 473 -5.20 1.27 11.73
CA ALA A 473 -5.91 2.47 11.34
C ALA A 473 -5.67 2.80 9.85
N SER A 474 -6.39 3.81 9.33
CA SER A 474 -6.09 4.34 7.99
C SER A 474 -4.67 4.94 7.95
N ASP A 475 -3.89 4.54 6.96
CA ASP A 475 -2.58 5.11 6.64
C ASP A 475 -2.70 6.39 5.81
N PHE A 476 -1.56 6.96 5.44
CA PHE A 476 -1.44 8.06 4.49
C PHE A 476 -1.14 7.49 3.10
N ASP A 477 -2.16 7.48 2.24
CA ASP A 477 -2.00 7.06 0.85
C ASP A 477 -1.25 8.16 0.08
N CYS A 478 0.01 7.90 -0.28
CA CYS A 478 0.80 8.85 -1.06
C CYS A 478 0.18 9.04 -2.44
N PHE A 479 -0.17 10.28 -2.79
CA PHE A 479 -0.66 10.63 -4.13
C PHE A 479 0.52 10.79 -5.10
N LEU A 480 1.44 11.71 -4.78
CA LEU A 480 2.70 11.91 -5.52
C LEU A 480 3.74 12.62 -4.65
N ILE A 481 5.01 12.58 -5.08
CA ILE A 481 6.12 13.30 -4.46
C ILE A 481 6.78 14.17 -5.53
N GLY A 482 6.98 15.44 -5.22
CA GLY A 482 7.76 16.37 -6.03
C GLY A 482 9.10 16.66 -5.38
N THR A 483 10.16 16.64 -6.17
CA THR A 483 11.52 16.86 -5.68
C THR A 483 12.26 17.87 -6.55
N ARG A 484 13.19 18.61 -5.96
CA ARG A 484 14.13 19.48 -6.66
C ARG A 484 15.55 19.04 -6.34
N GLY A 485 16.35 18.84 -7.37
CA GLY A 485 17.74 18.41 -7.25
C GLY A 485 17.94 16.93 -6.91
N VAL A 486 16.88 16.13 -6.89
CA VAL A 486 16.97 14.66 -6.95
C VAL A 486 17.09 14.26 -8.42
N ASN A 487 18.03 13.36 -8.71
CA ASN A 487 18.29 12.87 -10.06
C ASN A 487 17.61 11.51 -10.28
N TYR A 488 16.72 11.45 -11.27
CA TYR A 488 16.09 10.21 -11.74
C TYR A 488 16.77 9.81 -13.05
N ASP A 489 17.60 8.76 -13.00
CA ASP A 489 18.42 8.31 -14.12
C ASP A 489 18.30 6.83 -14.47
N GLU A 490 17.62 6.05 -13.64
CA GLU A 490 17.33 4.65 -13.88
C GLU A 490 15.99 4.53 -14.62
N ALA A 491 16.02 3.98 -15.83
CA ALA A 491 14.82 3.77 -16.63
C ALA A 491 13.85 2.78 -15.95
N MET A 492 12.55 3.01 -16.11
CA MET A 492 11.55 2.02 -15.72
C MET A 492 11.70 0.73 -16.54
N SER A 493 11.31 -0.39 -15.95
CA SER A 493 11.34 -1.67 -16.67
C SER A 493 10.36 -1.65 -17.85
N THR A 494 10.65 -2.45 -18.89
CA THR A 494 9.80 -2.56 -20.07
C THR A 494 8.40 -3.05 -19.73
N GLU A 495 8.26 -3.94 -18.75
CA GLU A 495 6.96 -4.43 -18.29
C GLU A 495 6.10 -3.30 -17.70
N ILE A 496 6.70 -2.42 -16.89
CA ILE A 496 5.99 -1.26 -16.32
C ILE A 496 5.58 -0.29 -17.42
N VAL A 497 6.44 -0.05 -18.41
CA VAL A 497 6.12 0.79 -19.57
C VAL A 497 4.97 0.17 -20.39
N ASP A 498 4.97 -1.14 -20.60
CA ASP A 498 3.89 -1.83 -21.32
C ASP A 498 2.57 -1.83 -20.54
N LEU A 499 2.62 -1.92 -19.21
CA LEU A 499 1.45 -1.73 -18.34
C LEU A 499 0.87 -0.32 -18.51
N MET A 500 1.74 0.70 -18.57
CA MET A 500 1.33 2.08 -18.79
C MET A 500 0.68 2.27 -20.17
N LYS A 501 1.22 1.64 -21.23
CA LYS A 501 0.61 1.66 -22.57
C LYS A 501 -0.77 1.01 -22.58
N TRP A 502 -0.88 -0.18 -21.99
CA TRP A 502 -2.17 -0.88 -21.85
C TRP A 502 -3.20 -0.02 -21.10
N MET A 503 -2.74 0.70 -20.07
CA MET A 503 -3.60 1.61 -19.32
C MET A 503 -4.10 2.77 -20.20
N ILE A 504 -3.24 3.39 -21.00
CA ILE A 504 -3.62 4.47 -21.94
C ILE A 504 -4.60 3.96 -23.01
N GLU A 505 -4.35 2.77 -23.58
CA GLU A 505 -5.27 2.10 -24.52
C GLU A 505 -6.65 1.87 -23.87
N SER A 506 -6.66 1.42 -22.62
CA SER A 506 -7.89 1.17 -21.86
C SER A 506 -8.65 2.47 -21.56
N ILE A 507 -7.95 3.55 -21.22
CA ILE A 507 -8.55 4.89 -21.07
C ILE A 507 -9.17 5.34 -22.40
N GLU A 508 -8.45 5.19 -23.53
CA GLU A 508 -8.95 5.57 -24.86
C GLU A 508 -10.28 4.87 -25.18
N GLU A 509 -10.36 3.55 -24.96
CA GLU A 509 -11.57 2.78 -25.21
C GLU A 509 -12.73 3.12 -24.26
N ILE A 510 -12.43 3.51 -23.01
CA ILE A 510 -13.45 4.03 -22.08
C ILE A 510 -14.02 5.36 -22.60
N LEU A 511 -13.16 6.28 -23.02
CA LEU A 511 -13.56 7.62 -23.50
C LEU A 511 -14.35 7.55 -24.83
N LYS A 512 -14.03 6.58 -25.69
CA LYS A 512 -14.67 6.37 -27.00
C LYS A 512 -16.14 5.96 -26.92
N ASN A 513 -16.56 5.30 -25.84
CA ASN A 513 -17.93 4.82 -25.69
C ASN A 513 -18.80 5.82 -24.91
N PRO A 514 -19.75 6.52 -25.57
CA PRO A 514 -20.55 7.56 -24.91
C PRO A 514 -21.42 7.02 -23.78
N LYS A 515 -21.84 5.75 -23.82
CA LYS A 515 -22.63 5.12 -22.75
C LYS A 515 -21.88 5.04 -21.42
N ASN A 516 -20.55 5.17 -21.45
CA ASN A 516 -19.74 5.17 -20.23
C ASN A 516 -19.90 6.47 -19.41
N LYS A 517 -20.47 7.54 -19.98
CA LYS A 517 -20.78 8.78 -19.25
C LYS A 517 -21.89 8.60 -18.23
N GLU A 518 -22.74 7.58 -18.38
CA GLU A 518 -23.79 7.24 -17.41
C GLU A 518 -23.27 6.41 -16.23
N LYS A 519 -22.00 5.96 -16.30
CA LYS A 519 -21.37 5.13 -15.27
C LYS A 519 -20.32 5.95 -14.51
N ARG A 520 -19.84 5.39 -13.40
CA ARG A 520 -18.65 5.89 -12.70
C ARG A 520 -17.36 5.38 -13.35
N TRP A 521 -16.25 6.11 -13.15
CA TRP A 521 -14.94 5.78 -13.73
C TRP A 521 -14.50 4.35 -13.41
N SER A 522 -14.52 4.03 -12.12
CA SER A 522 -14.29 2.73 -11.51
C SER A 522 -15.07 1.58 -12.17
N SER A 523 -16.37 1.77 -12.41
CA SER A 523 -17.21 0.79 -13.11
C SER A 523 -16.76 0.58 -14.56
N CYS A 524 -16.39 1.65 -15.27
CA CYS A 524 -15.83 1.55 -16.60
C CYS A 524 -14.46 0.84 -16.60
N TRP A 525 -13.61 1.18 -15.62
CA TRP A 525 -12.29 0.60 -15.45
C TRP A 525 -12.37 -0.90 -15.14
N PHE A 526 -13.33 -1.32 -14.32
CA PHE A 526 -13.57 -2.74 -14.04
C PHE A 526 -13.89 -3.53 -15.32
N GLU A 527 -14.67 -2.95 -16.23
CA GLU A 527 -14.97 -3.58 -17.51
C GLU A 527 -13.73 -3.67 -18.42
N ALA A 528 -12.82 -2.69 -18.34
CA ALA A 528 -11.51 -2.76 -19.00
C ALA A 528 -10.65 -3.87 -18.39
N MET A 529 -10.56 -3.94 -17.06
CA MET A 529 -9.85 -5.00 -16.32
C MET A 529 -10.37 -6.41 -16.66
N ARG A 530 -11.68 -6.56 -16.86
CA ARG A 530 -12.29 -7.85 -17.25
C ARG A 530 -11.87 -8.32 -18.64
N LYS A 531 -11.51 -7.39 -19.52
CA LYS A 531 -11.03 -7.65 -20.89
C LYS A 531 -9.51 -7.64 -20.97
N ALA A 532 -8.82 -7.43 -19.85
CA ALA A 532 -7.40 -7.19 -19.85
C ALA A 532 -6.61 -8.43 -20.28
N ASP A 533 -5.53 -8.18 -21.02
CA ASP A 533 -4.66 -9.20 -21.57
C ASP A 533 -3.52 -9.54 -20.59
N GLU A 534 -2.50 -10.26 -21.05
CA GLU A 534 -1.36 -10.65 -20.23
C GLU A 534 -0.53 -9.46 -19.71
N ARG A 535 -0.53 -8.31 -20.40
CA ARG A 535 0.20 -7.11 -19.97
C ARG A 535 -0.34 -6.57 -18.65
N SER A 536 -1.63 -6.77 -18.37
CA SER A 536 -2.25 -6.39 -17.09
C SER A 536 -1.95 -7.34 -15.92
N LYS A 537 -1.38 -8.51 -16.20
CA LYS A 537 -1.14 -9.58 -15.22
C LYS A 537 0.20 -9.45 -14.49
N ILE A 538 0.94 -8.37 -14.74
CA ILE A 538 2.18 -8.07 -14.03
C ILE A 538 1.91 -8.11 -12.51
N LEU A 539 2.80 -8.81 -11.81
CA LEU A 539 2.76 -8.93 -10.36
C LEU A 539 3.09 -7.56 -9.76
N MET A 540 2.20 -7.04 -8.93
CA MET A 540 2.45 -5.81 -8.22
C MET A 540 3.62 -6.04 -7.22
N PRO A 541 4.67 -5.20 -7.25
CA PRO A 541 5.73 -5.24 -6.25
C PRO A 541 5.18 -4.99 -4.83
N GLN A 542 6.00 -5.28 -3.81
CA GLN A 542 5.58 -5.21 -2.41
C GLN A 542 4.98 -3.84 -2.04
N PHE A 543 5.62 -2.75 -2.47
CA PHE A 543 5.16 -1.39 -2.20
C PHE A 543 4.47 -0.74 -3.40
N GLY A 544 4.00 -1.53 -4.38
CA GLY A 544 3.40 -1.02 -5.61
C GLY A 544 4.41 -0.74 -6.73
N PHE A 545 3.91 -0.27 -7.88
CA PHE A 545 4.75 0.08 -9.03
C PHE A 545 5.45 1.41 -8.80
N SER A 546 6.62 1.59 -9.39
CA SER A 546 7.39 2.84 -9.34
C SER A 546 8.60 2.77 -10.28
N ASP A 547 9.22 3.91 -10.59
CA ASP A 547 10.62 3.91 -11.04
C ASP A 547 11.56 3.46 -9.90
N PRO A 548 12.78 2.96 -10.20
CA PRO A 548 13.69 2.43 -9.19
C PRO A 548 14.02 3.41 -8.05
N LYS A 549 14.16 4.71 -8.34
CA LYS A 549 14.50 5.72 -7.34
C LYS A 549 13.33 6.05 -6.44
N SER A 550 12.17 6.30 -7.02
CA SER A 550 10.94 6.52 -6.27
C SER A 550 10.56 5.29 -5.43
N TYR A 551 10.87 4.06 -5.91
CA TYR A 551 10.64 2.83 -5.17
C TYR A 551 11.51 2.77 -3.91
N ALA A 552 12.81 3.01 -4.05
CA ALA A 552 13.75 2.99 -2.94
C ALA A 552 13.43 4.09 -1.90
N ILE A 553 12.98 5.26 -2.34
CA ILE A 553 12.51 6.33 -1.45
C ILE A 553 11.27 5.86 -0.66
N MET A 554 10.30 5.24 -1.32
CA MET A 554 9.09 4.79 -0.62
C MET A 554 9.36 3.59 0.29
N GLU A 555 10.24 2.68 -0.09
CA GLU A 555 10.71 1.58 0.77
C GLU A 555 11.32 2.13 2.06
N GLY A 556 12.26 3.08 1.96
CA GLY A 556 12.85 3.72 3.14
C GLY A 556 11.83 4.48 3.99
N ALA A 557 10.78 5.05 3.39
CA ALA A 557 9.69 5.66 4.13
C ALA A 557 8.96 4.57 4.95
N VAL A 558 8.50 3.51 4.29
CA VAL A 558 7.76 2.41 4.93
C VAL A 558 8.56 1.81 6.10
N GLU A 559 9.85 1.56 5.90
CA GLU A 559 10.72 1.07 6.96
C GLU A 559 10.82 2.03 8.15
N ARG A 560 11.01 3.34 7.89
CA ARG A 560 11.09 4.34 8.95
C ARG A 560 9.81 4.46 9.75
N PHE A 561 8.65 4.49 9.08
CA PHE A 561 7.36 4.60 9.75
C PHE A 561 6.96 3.32 10.50
N ALA A 562 7.37 2.15 10.02
CA ALA A 562 7.28 0.90 10.77
C ALA A 562 8.15 0.94 12.04
N HIS A 563 9.39 1.43 11.93
CA HIS A 563 10.31 1.59 13.07
C HIS A 563 9.76 2.57 14.12
N ASN A 564 9.15 3.67 13.67
CA ASN A 564 8.49 4.66 14.53
C ASN A 564 7.17 4.16 15.14
N ARG A 565 6.77 2.90 14.87
CA ARG A 565 5.57 2.22 15.38
C ARG A 565 4.23 2.89 15.04
N ASN A 566 4.22 3.87 14.13
CA ASN A 566 2.96 4.48 13.66
C ASN A 566 2.52 3.92 12.30
N GLY A 567 3.44 3.38 11.49
CA GLY A 567 3.12 2.83 10.17
C GLY A 567 2.38 3.81 9.27
N ALA A 568 2.64 5.11 9.38
CA ALA A 568 1.87 6.12 8.68
C ALA A 568 1.94 6.01 7.15
N VAL A 569 3.02 5.45 6.61
CA VAL A 569 3.20 5.16 5.19
C VAL A 569 3.50 3.66 5.06
N ARG A 570 2.71 2.93 4.26
CA ARG A 570 2.88 1.47 4.08
C ARG A 570 3.02 1.04 2.62
N HIS A 571 2.91 1.95 1.65
CA HIS A 571 3.09 1.65 0.24
C HIS A 571 3.52 2.87 -0.58
N GLY A 572 3.86 2.63 -1.84
CA GLY A 572 4.27 3.62 -2.83
C GLY A 572 3.14 4.52 -3.32
N ALA A 573 3.50 5.45 -4.22
CA ALA A 573 2.64 6.55 -4.63
C ALA A 573 1.64 6.18 -5.74
N GLU A 574 0.43 6.75 -5.66
CA GLU A 574 -0.69 6.54 -6.58
C GLU A 574 -0.40 7.02 -8.01
N CYS A 575 0.53 7.96 -8.18
CA CYS A 575 1.02 8.37 -9.51
C CYS A 575 1.55 7.21 -10.36
N PHE A 576 1.97 6.11 -9.74
CA PHE A 576 2.41 4.88 -10.39
C PHE A 576 1.38 3.75 -10.37
N ASN A 577 0.18 3.95 -9.81
CA ASN A 577 -0.85 2.92 -9.77
C ASN A 577 -1.53 2.76 -11.15
N TYR A 578 -0.87 2.04 -12.04
CA TYR A 578 -1.33 1.80 -13.41
C TYR A 578 -2.41 0.72 -13.52
N LYS A 579 -2.49 -0.17 -12.52
CA LYS A 579 -3.42 -1.30 -12.52
C LYS A 579 -4.81 -0.92 -12.01
N PHE A 580 -4.86 -0.10 -10.97
CA PHE A 580 -6.10 0.35 -10.36
C PHE A 580 -6.12 1.87 -10.18
N PRO A 581 -5.99 2.66 -11.27
CA PRO A 581 -5.98 4.11 -11.21
C PRO A 581 -7.26 4.67 -10.61
N GLN A 582 -7.10 5.43 -9.53
CA GLN A 582 -8.19 5.94 -8.72
C GLN A 582 -8.70 7.32 -9.19
N GLU A 583 -9.90 7.69 -8.74
CA GLU A 583 -10.40 9.07 -8.87
C GLU A 583 -9.58 10.01 -7.97
N VAL A 584 -9.41 11.25 -8.44
CA VAL A 584 -8.77 12.30 -7.63
C VAL A 584 -9.76 12.74 -6.55
N ASP A 585 -9.29 12.80 -5.30
CA ASP A 585 -10.12 13.26 -4.18
C ASP A 585 -10.44 14.76 -4.31
N ASP A 586 -11.53 15.19 -3.68
CA ASP A 586 -11.98 16.59 -3.74
C ASP A 586 -11.03 17.52 -2.97
N LYS A 587 -10.24 16.95 -2.05
CA LYS A 587 -9.13 17.60 -1.36
C LYS A 587 -7.97 16.63 -1.22
N LEU A 588 -6.76 17.16 -1.31
CA LEU A 588 -5.51 16.43 -1.12
C LEU A 588 -4.65 17.18 -0.11
N LEU A 589 -3.95 16.45 0.76
CA LEU A 589 -3.03 17.04 1.74
C LEU A 589 -1.68 17.27 1.07
N VAL A 590 -1.29 18.53 0.93
CA VAL A 590 0.06 18.91 0.50
C VAL A 590 0.92 19.16 1.75
N VAL A 591 2.10 18.53 1.80
CA VAL A 591 3.12 18.72 2.83
C VAL A 591 4.38 19.25 2.14
N ALA A 592 4.86 20.42 2.54
CA ALA A 592 6.02 21.09 1.93
C ALA A 592 6.80 21.91 2.98
N ASP A 593 7.87 22.56 2.53
CA ASP A 593 8.64 23.47 3.39
C ASP A 593 7.81 24.68 3.83
N ARG A 594 8.24 25.28 4.96
CA ARG A 594 7.58 26.44 5.57
C ARG A 594 7.43 27.58 4.57
N GLY A 595 6.25 28.19 4.54
CA GLY A 595 5.93 29.30 3.64
C GLY A 595 5.54 28.86 2.23
N GLU A 596 5.77 27.60 1.83
CA GLU A 596 5.51 27.20 0.45
C GLU A 596 4.04 26.88 0.14
N VAL A 597 3.24 26.48 1.13
CA VAL A 597 1.85 26.00 0.89
C VAL A 597 0.80 27.13 0.83
N ASP A 598 1.04 28.25 1.51
CA ASP A 598 0.10 29.36 1.64
C ASP A 598 0.78 30.72 1.89
N GLY A 599 2.10 30.81 1.71
CA GLY A 599 2.87 32.02 2.04
C GLY A 599 3.05 32.25 3.54
N ASN A 600 2.54 31.37 4.40
CA ASN A 600 2.69 31.47 5.85
C ASN A 600 3.82 30.55 6.34
N ASP A 601 4.89 31.15 6.86
CA ASP A 601 6.09 30.45 7.38
C ASP A 601 5.82 29.48 8.55
N ASN A 602 4.59 29.45 9.06
CA ASN A 602 4.21 28.60 10.18
C ASN A 602 3.48 27.31 9.76
N ARG A 603 3.08 27.15 8.50
CA ARG A 603 2.31 25.99 8.05
C ARG A 603 3.18 25.05 7.22
N LEU A 604 3.24 23.78 7.64
CA LEU A 604 3.95 22.71 6.91
C LEU A 604 3.03 21.95 5.93
N PHE A 605 1.72 22.08 6.10
CA PHE A 605 0.76 21.33 5.30
C PHE A 605 -0.57 22.07 5.09
N LYS A 606 -1.17 21.88 3.93
CA LYS A 606 -2.47 22.46 3.53
C LYS A 606 -3.28 21.44 2.77
N TYR A 607 -4.58 21.34 3.06
CA TYR A 607 -5.52 20.65 2.19
C TYR A 607 -5.86 21.53 0.99
N MET A 608 -5.59 21.05 -0.22
CA MET A 608 -5.82 21.76 -1.48
C MET A 608 -6.86 21.00 -2.31
N SER A 609 -7.75 21.74 -2.98
CA SER A 609 -8.57 21.19 -4.06
C SER A 609 -7.70 20.77 -5.26
N PRO A 610 -8.21 19.94 -6.19
CA PRO A 610 -7.48 19.58 -7.40
C PRO A 610 -7.01 20.79 -8.23
N SER A 611 -7.80 21.86 -8.31
CA SER A 611 -7.42 23.08 -9.03
C SER A 611 -6.29 23.84 -8.33
N GLU A 612 -6.38 24.03 -7.01
CA GLU A 612 -5.31 24.66 -6.21
C GLU A 612 -4.01 23.84 -6.30
N LEU A 613 -4.12 22.50 -6.23
CA LEU A 613 -2.96 21.62 -6.37
C LEU A 613 -2.31 21.74 -7.75
N GLN A 614 -3.10 21.80 -8.83
CA GLN A 614 -2.57 21.99 -10.18
C GLN A 614 -1.82 23.31 -10.30
N GLU A 615 -2.34 24.39 -9.73
CA GLU A 615 -1.68 25.71 -9.70
C GLU A 615 -0.36 25.66 -8.93
N PHE A 616 -0.41 25.14 -7.69
CA PHE A 616 0.79 24.93 -6.87
C PHE A 616 1.85 24.10 -7.61
N MET A 617 1.47 23.00 -8.25
CA MET A 617 2.40 22.14 -8.98
C MET A 617 3.00 22.85 -10.21
N MET A 618 2.24 23.69 -10.90
CA MET A 618 2.75 24.48 -12.02
C MET A 618 3.75 25.55 -11.56
N GLU A 619 3.55 26.17 -10.41
CA GLU A 619 4.53 27.08 -9.79
C GLU A 619 5.80 26.31 -9.40
N LYS A 620 5.65 25.11 -8.81
CA LYS A 620 6.80 24.27 -8.45
C LYS A 620 7.62 23.80 -9.65
N LEU A 621 7.01 23.64 -10.84
CA LEU A 621 7.77 23.39 -12.07
C LEU A 621 8.68 24.56 -12.44
N ASP A 622 8.24 25.81 -12.22
CA ASP A 622 9.06 27.00 -12.46
C ASP A 622 10.22 27.09 -11.47
N ASP A 623 10.01 26.60 -10.25
CA ASP A 623 11.05 26.46 -9.21
C ASP A 623 12.04 25.32 -9.49
N GLY A 624 11.85 24.53 -10.55
CA GLY A 624 12.71 23.41 -10.94
C GLY A 624 12.39 22.07 -10.26
N PHE A 625 11.20 21.92 -9.68
CA PHE A 625 10.75 20.62 -9.16
C PHE A 625 10.35 19.67 -10.30
N VAL A 626 10.44 18.38 -10.01
CA VAL A 626 10.02 17.27 -10.88
C VAL A 626 9.10 16.33 -10.11
N PHE A 627 8.10 15.76 -10.78
CA PHE A 627 7.18 14.77 -10.22
C PHE A 627 6.52 13.94 -11.34
N PRO A 628 6.23 12.65 -11.13
CA PRO A 628 5.48 11.84 -12.08
C PRO A 628 3.97 12.13 -12.02
N LEU A 629 3.27 11.94 -13.14
CA LEU A 629 1.80 12.02 -13.21
C LEU A 629 1.20 10.68 -13.67
N ASN A 630 0.09 10.27 -13.07
CA ASN A 630 -0.63 9.11 -13.58
C ASN A 630 -1.28 9.44 -14.95
N PRO A 631 -1.14 8.62 -16.01
CA PRO A 631 -1.79 8.88 -17.31
C PRO A 631 -3.31 9.05 -17.23
N LYS A 632 -3.98 8.42 -16.25
CA LYS A 632 -5.41 8.60 -16.02
C LYS A 632 -5.72 10.04 -15.67
N TRP A 633 -4.89 10.70 -14.86
CA TRP A 633 -5.09 12.10 -14.52
C TRP A 633 -4.98 12.97 -15.76
N ILE A 634 -3.91 12.79 -16.53
CA ILE A 634 -3.63 13.56 -17.76
C ILE A 634 -4.80 13.47 -18.76
N LEU A 635 -5.35 12.26 -18.94
CA LEU A 635 -6.31 11.97 -20.01
C LEU A 635 -7.78 12.05 -19.58
N ALA A 636 -8.09 11.74 -18.32
CA ALA A 636 -9.46 11.61 -17.85
C ALA A 636 -9.88 12.72 -16.88
N ASP A 637 -8.95 13.31 -16.11
CA ASP A 637 -9.29 14.33 -15.10
C ASP A 637 -9.04 15.76 -15.62
N LYS A 638 -10.01 16.64 -15.39
CA LYS A 638 -9.97 18.02 -15.89
C LYS A 638 -8.76 18.78 -15.33
N GLY A 639 -8.03 19.45 -16.22
CA GLY A 639 -6.95 20.37 -15.87
C GLY A 639 -5.59 19.71 -15.59
N TRP A 640 -5.44 18.39 -15.65
CA TRP A 640 -4.13 17.75 -15.44
C TRP A 640 -3.24 17.77 -16.68
N LYS A 641 -3.82 17.82 -17.89
CA LYS A 641 -3.06 17.96 -19.14
C LYS A 641 -2.22 19.24 -19.19
N LYS A 642 -2.72 20.38 -18.67
CA LYS A 642 -1.92 21.63 -18.61
C LYS A 642 -0.65 21.48 -17.75
N VAL A 643 -0.72 20.70 -16.66
CA VAL A 643 0.45 20.43 -15.81
C VAL A 643 1.46 19.57 -16.58
N TYR A 644 0.98 18.52 -17.24
CA TYR A 644 1.81 17.66 -18.09
C TYR A 644 2.47 18.43 -19.24
N ASP A 645 1.73 19.31 -19.91
CA ASP A 645 2.25 20.13 -21.01
C ASP A 645 3.32 21.10 -20.52
N LYS A 646 3.12 21.70 -19.35
CA LYS A 646 4.13 22.55 -18.71
C LYS A 646 5.41 21.77 -18.41
N MET A 647 5.29 20.53 -17.93
CA MET A 647 6.45 19.64 -17.75
C MET A 647 7.17 19.40 -19.08
N LEU A 648 6.43 19.01 -20.13
CA LEU A 648 7.01 18.72 -21.45
C LEU A 648 7.71 19.94 -22.06
N SER A 649 7.16 21.14 -21.88
CA SER A 649 7.72 22.39 -22.40
C SER A 649 8.88 22.94 -21.56
N SER A 650 9.15 22.36 -20.39
CA SER A 650 10.20 22.86 -19.51
C SER A 650 11.57 22.74 -20.17
N THR A 651 12.35 23.82 -20.10
CA THR A 651 13.74 23.86 -20.56
C THR A 651 14.73 23.39 -19.49
N ASP A 652 14.27 23.09 -18.27
CA ASP A 652 15.13 22.59 -17.20
C ASP A 652 15.61 21.16 -17.52
N PRO A 653 16.94 20.93 -17.59
CA PRO A 653 17.50 19.61 -17.90
C PRO A 653 17.07 18.51 -16.92
N ASN A 654 16.88 18.82 -15.64
CA ASN A 654 16.46 17.85 -14.63
C ASN A 654 15.01 17.40 -14.86
N VAL A 655 14.14 18.33 -15.26
CA VAL A 655 12.75 18.02 -15.65
C VAL A 655 12.73 17.10 -16.86
N GLN A 656 13.51 17.42 -17.89
CA GLN A 656 13.57 16.60 -19.11
C GLN A 656 14.17 15.21 -18.86
N LYS A 657 15.20 15.10 -18.01
CA LYS A 657 15.81 13.83 -17.63
C LYS A 657 14.81 12.94 -16.89
N SER A 658 14.11 13.50 -15.89
CA SER A 658 13.09 12.77 -15.12
C SER A 658 11.90 12.34 -15.99
N LEU A 659 11.45 13.22 -16.89
CA LEU A 659 10.43 12.89 -17.90
C LEU A 659 10.86 11.75 -18.83
N ASN A 660 12.15 11.63 -19.16
CA ASN A 660 12.65 10.54 -20.00
C ASN A 660 12.70 9.20 -19.24
N VAL A 661 12.72 9.21 -17.91
CA VAL A 661 12.55 8.01 -17.07
C VAL A 661 11.08 7.59 -17.05
N TRP A 662 10.17 8.51 -16.73
CA TRP A 662 8.75 8.19 -16.55
C TRP A 662 7.97 8.02 -17.86
N TYR A 663 8.32 8.78 -18.90
CA TYR A 663 7.73 8.68 -20.24
C TYR A 663 8.86 8.66 -21.29
N PRO A 664 9.56 7.54 -21.48
CA PRO A 664 10.69 7.48 -22.41
C PRO A 664 10.25 7.84 -23.83
N LYS A 665 10.99 8.73 -24.52
CA LYS A 665 10.65 9.19 -25.88
C LYS A 665 10.55 8.03 -26.89
N SER A 666 11.44 7.03 -26.77
CA SER A 666 11.45 5.85 -27.64
C SER A 666 10.28 4.88 -27.38
N SER A 667 9.55 5.04 -26.26
CA SER A 667 8.50 4.10 -25.90
C SER A 667 7.19 4.30 -26.68
N GLY A 668 6.96 5.49 -27.25
CA GLY A 668 5.68 5.86 -27.88
C GLY A 668 4.61 6.36 -26.89
N VAL A 669 4.89 6.37 -25.58
CA VAL A 669 3.91 6.74 -24.54
C VAL A 669 3.47 8.19 -24.66
N ARG A 670 4.39 9.12 -24.95
CA ARG A 670 4.06 10.56 -25.07
C ARG A 670 3.11 10.80 -26.24
N GLU A 671 3.39 10.16 -27.36
CA GLU A 671 2.60 10.20 -28.59
C GLU A 671 1.21 9.59 -28.37
N MET A 672 1.12 8.50 -27.60
CA MET A 672 -0.17 7.93 -27.21
C MET A 672 -1.00 8.88 -26.35
N ILE A 673 -0.40 9.50 -25.33
CA ILE A 673 -1.08 10.49 -24.49
C ILE A 673 -1.61 11.65 -25.35
N GLU A 674 -0.77 12.22 -26.21
CA GLU A 674 -1.16 13.34 -27.06
C GLU A 674 -2.27 12.96 -28.05
N ARG A 675 -2.16 11.77 -28.69
CA ARG A 675 -3.20 11.24 -29.59
C ARG A 675 -4.55 11.11 -28.88
N VAL A 676 -4.57 10.52 -27.68
CA VAL A 676 -5.81 10.30 -26.92
C VAL A 676 -6.39 11.65 -26.47
N HIS A 677 -5.57 12.55 -25.95
CA HIS A 677 -6.03 13.87 -25.52
C HIS A 677 -6.62 14.68 -26.68
N LYS A 678 -5.96 14.72 -27.85
CA LYS A 678 -6.47 15.42 -29.03
C LYS A 678 -7.84 14.90 -29.48
N ARG A 679 -8.09 13.59 -29.33
CA ARG A 679 -9.36 12.96 -29.66
C ARG A 679 -10.44 13.19 -28.61
N PHE A 680 -10.04 13.29 -27.34
CA PHE A 680 -10.94 13.42 -26.19
C PHE A 680 -10.49 14.54 -25.24
N PRO A 681 -10.50 15.81 -25.68
CA PRO A 681 -9.90 16.93 -24.94
C PRO A 681 -10.60 17.21 -23.61
N SER A 682 -11.88 16.87 -23.49
CA SER A 682 -12.65 17.03 -22.25
C SER A 682 -12.44 15.91 -21.23
N GLY A 683 -11.68 14.87 -21.57
CA GLY A 683 -11.46 13.70 -20.71
C GLY A 683 -12.75 12.96 -20.35
N TYR A 684 -12.80 12.42 -19.13
CA TYR A 684 -13.93 11.68 -18.60
C TYR A 684 -14.81 12.59 -17.74
N ALA A 685 -16.09 12.69 -18.10
CA ALA A 685 -17.11 13.37 -17.30
C ALA A 685 -18.25 12.39 -17.06
N SER A 686 -18.42 11.96 -15.81
CA SER A 686 -19.57 11.16 -15.40
C SER A 686 -20.77 12.07 -15.16
N ASN A 687 -21.90 11.72 -15.73
CA ASN A 687 -23.20 12.32 -15.46
C ASN A 687 -23.96 11.56 -14.35
N SER A 688 -23.31 10.61 -13.66
CA SER A 688 -23.99 9.83 -12.63
C SER A 688 -24.27 10.70 -11.42
N ASN A 689 -25.52 10.70 -10.94
CA ASN A 689 -25.91 11.29 -9.66
C ASN A 689 -25.58 10.37 -8.47
N GLU A 690 -24.86 9.26 -8.70
CA GLU A 690 -24.48 8.36 -7.63
C GLU A 690 -23.49 9.04 -6.68
N PRO A 691 -23.68 8.93 -5.36
CA PRO A 691 -22.76 9.51 -4.39
C PRO A 691 -21.36 8.94 -4.59
N LYS A 692 -20.36 9.83 -4.68
CA LYS A 692 -18.96 9.46 -4.79
C LYS A 692 -18.55 8.68 -3.53
N MET A 693 -18.20 7.41 -3.68
CA MET A 693 -17.55 6.68 -2.59
C MET A 693 -16.17 7.28 -2.33
N GLU A 694 -15.83 7.48 -1.06
CA GLU A 694 -14.58 8.10 -0.63
C GLU A 694 -13.39 7.14 -0.81
N GLY A 695 -12.26 7.68 -1.28
CA GLY A 695 -10.98 6.98 -1.34
C GLY A 695 -10.98 5.72 -2.22
N THR A 696 -10.38 4.64 -1.69
CA THR A 696 -10.06 3.41 -2.43
C THR A 696 -11.19 2.37 -2.46
N GLU A 697 -12.36 2.69 -1.88
CA GLU A 697 -13.45 1.76 -1.61
C GLU A 697 -13.98 1.03 -2.82
N GLU A 698 -14.26 1.77 -3.88
CA GLU A 698 -14.84 1.17 -5.07
C GLU A 698 -13.88 0.18 -5.72
N LEU A 699 -12.61 0.54 -5.78
CA LEU A 699 -11.62 -0.26 -6.49
C LEU A 699 -11.30 -1.55 -5.74
N ASP A 700 -11.28 -1.54 -4.41
CA ASP A 700 -11.16 -2.78 -3.64
C ASP A 700 -12.35 -3.72 -3.93
N LEU A 701 -13.58 -3.20 -3.94
CA LEU A 701 -14.78 -3.99 -4.26
C LEU A 701 -14.72 -4.58 -5.68
N LEU A 702 -14.25 -3.79 -6.64
CA LEU A 702 -14.06 -4.21 -8.02
C LEU A 702 -12.95 -5.26 -8.15
N GLU A 703 -11.85 -5.12 -7.43
CA GLU A 703 -10.77 -6.11 -7.37
C GLU A 703 -11.30 -7.46 -6.87
N GLN A 704 -12.09 -7.46 -5.79
CA GLN A 704 -12.70 -8.70 -5.29
C GLN A 704 -13.73 -9.27 -6.26
N LYS A 705 -14.53 -8.42 -6.91
CA LYS A 705 -15.46 -8.85 -7.96
C LYS A 705 -14.72 -9.52 -9.11
N LEU A 706 -13.57 -8.99 -9.51
CA LEU A 706 -12.71 -9.54 -10.56
C LEU A 706 -12.19 -10.93 -10.15
N LYS A 707 -11.63 -11.06 -8.94
CA LYS A 707 -11.16 -12.33 -8.38
C LYS A 707 -12.26 -13.40 -8.39
N ARG A 708 -13.49 -13.04 -7.97
CA ARG A 708 -14.64 -13.96 -8.00
C ARG A 708 -15.00 -14.39 -9.42
N GLN A 709 -15.00 -13.46 -10.37
CA GLN A 709 -15.26 -13.78 -11.77
C GLN A 709 -14.20 -14.72 -12.35
N GLU A 710 -12.92 -14.51 -12.06
CA GLU A 710 -11.85 -15.42 -12.49
C GLU A 710 -12.03 -16.83 -11.92
N ILE A 711 -12.36 -16.95 -10.64
CA ILE A 711 -12.64 -18.25 -10.00
C ILE A 711 -13.80 -18.95 -10.71
N LEU A 712 -14.89 -18.22 -10.99
CA LEU A 712 -16.05 -18.75 -11.70
C LEU A 712 -15.70 -19.18 -13.13
N GLN A 713 -14.91 -18.39 -13.87
CA GLN A 713 -14.46 -18.75 -15.21
C GLN A 713 -13.61 -20.02 -15.20
N ARG A 714 -12.66 -20.15 -14.25
CA ARG A 714 -11.86 -21.37 -14.07
C ARG A 714 -12.74 -22.57 -13.72
N ALA A 715 -13.73 -22.40 -12.84
CA ALA A 715 -14.68 -23.45 -12.48
C ALA A 715 -15.52 -23.88 -13.70
N MET A 716 -16.04 -22.93 -14.48
CA MET A 716 -16.79 -23.21 -15.71
C MET A 716 -15.92 -23.91 -16.76
N ALA A 717 -14.66 -23.53 -16.91
CA ALA A 717 -13.72 -24.20 -17.82
C ALA A 717 -13.51 -25.67 -17.40
N LYS A 718 -13.31 -25.94 -16.11
CA LYS A 718 -13.23 -27.31 -15.57
C LYS A 718 -14.50 -28.11 -15.84
N ILE A 719 -15.67 -27.53 -15.62
CA ILE A 719 -16.97 -28.19 -15.90
C ILE A 719 -17.10 -28.52 -17.39
N ARG A 720 -16.71 -27.60 -18.29
CA ARG A 720 -16.73 -27.85 -19.74
C ARG A 720 -15.78 -28.97 -20.14
N MET A 721 -14.59 -29.02 -19.56
CA MET A 721 -13.62 -30.11 -19.76
C MET A 721 -14.18 -31.45 -19.27
N LEU A 722 -14.75 -31.51 -18.07
CA LEU A 722 -15.40 -32.72 -17.55
C LEU A 722 -16.58 -33.17 -18.42
N ARG A 723 -17.31 -32.21 -19.01
CA ARG A 723 -18.38 -32.49 -19.98
C ARG A 723 -17.83 -33.09 -21.27
N SER A 724 -16.76 -32.53 -21.83
CA SER A 724 -16.16 -33.04 -23.08
C SER A 724 -15.51 -34.41 -22.89
N MET A 725 -15.04 -34.72 -21.68
CA MET A 725 -14.51 -36.05 -21.32
C MET A 725 -15.61 -37.08 -21.02
N GLY A 726 -16.90 -36.73 -21.09
CA GLY A 726 -18.01 -37.65 -20.77
C GLY A 726 -18.17 -37.96 -19.26
N LEU A 727 -17.27 -37.51 -18.40
CA LEU A 727 -17.26 -37.80 -16.96
C LEU A 727 -18.51 -37.28 -16.21
N LEU A 728 -19.14 -36.22 -16.70
CA LEU A 728 -20.41 -35.73 -16.12
C LEU A 728 -21.59 -36.69 -16.36
N LYS A 729 -21.53 -37.55 -17.40
CA LYS A 729 -22.55 -38.59 -17.62
C LYS A 729 -22.40 -39.73 -16.60
N GLU A 730 -21.19 -40.03 -16.18
CA GLU A 730 -20.91 -41.08 -15.20
C GLU A 730 -21.38 -40.68 -13.79
N VAL A 731 -21.11 -39.44 -13.37
CA VAL A 731 -21.57 -38.94 -12.06
C VAL A 731 -23.10 -39.00 -11.91
N ARG A 732 -23.85 -38.77 -12.99
CA ARG A 732 -25.32 -38.92 -12.98
C ARG A 732 -25.77 -40.38 -12.85
N LYS A 733 -25.01 -41.34 -13.41
CA LYS A 733 -25.29 -42.78 -13.27
C LYS A 733 -24.94 -43.32 -11.89
N THR A 734 -24.03 -42.68 -11.14
CA THR A 734 -23.66 -43.11 -9.79
C THR A 734 -24.54 -42.51 -8.69
N GLN A 735 -25.33 -41.47 -9.00
CA GLN A 735 -26.25 -40.82 -8.06
C GLN A 735 -27.72 -41.24 -8.23
N MET A 736 -28.06 -41.92 -9.32
CA MET A 736 -29.31 -42.67 -9.50
C MET A 736 -29.03 -44.13 -9.17
#